data_AF-A0A1G0IHV4-F1
#
_entry.id   AF-A0A1G0IHV4-F1
#
_cell.length_a   1.000
_cell.length_b   1.000
_cell.length_c   1.000
_cell.angle_alpha   90.00
_cell.angle_beta   90.00
_cell.angle_gamma   90.00
#
_symmetry.space_group_name_H-M   'P 1'
#
loop_
_entity.id
_entity.type
_entity.pdbx_description
1 polymer ?
#
loop_
_entity_poly.entity_id
_entity_poly.type
_entity_poly.pdbx_seq_one_letter_code
_entity_poly.pdbx_strand_id
1 'polypeptide(L)'
;MPSNTKKDKTKEIRIGNQSVKFTYLGSGSFNDAYRTTLEKDVRVGSATFKKGAVLVYKEKRSDVESVTRELDNQRQRIEGYVTQIHATSTMLQDAEQSFQNSPTEIEIEKIKKELQTLEKHHRAATKAWDKKSSENDLDEPDRFVRLWNELNAAQSLNALKAGEGVIVPFIQGIEPIEEEIADFLVDVYVKTGRILLDGFVVSNFIKTADGRIVCIDMGMALLLQRDEEAQKESKTSLQFAENYLEQYLISNIKYNGINTNVIQALSFLHAHFPDMDKETILRLKNDFWLVDALKRECERWLNKQYIDRDRIYQLFSLSNPETKIENDKTNIHSLEDAFTNLFSKATDQEKNAVRVMCSRAENGPVLADFDKIIRDPKIEDVEKIILWNLTLKKTDGDIHGALEFYRTRITEKNIFTEDKNSKDDEIEKFKELLFSLGVSSDTTKDIIDRQKHTFGFFNIPGKIFTIELLKDTVKLLAIVLNENDMFACARDHGTSSFMLETLYNAATEKPLNNNHIDHLKSILSGNPNTPTGMLEKFSNTKDYSTRINILMNPNVSKQAVNNILSNINDNDIDTIARGHDLLKIALLSNPFVPDDKLQTLLIKSPLSFAEMGALLRNSAASTAVIDGSFRGPERIVYPEILKMLAQHPNTSNDVLIKVAHIAQESSLENQWILERIAKRPNTSADLLIQLTVNANKSLMAAIQSVDITKYAADEQARITEALAVADARKSAIDLITTYLDKNAKRTEKEYAPTFFTRVMPGQKKEMSSINAANDLLTELKNPKATQFSLLDHFNWLLGVTNVSDDFKNCVINCRGILFSQMPEEKIENYLSENRGKYSEDFINVMKQQFEKEKWENIELSDLPGTPERITSATPARK
;
A
#
# COMPACT_ATOMS: atom_id res chain seq x y z
N MET A 1 60.22 1.70 19.03
CA MET A 1 60.81 3.02 19.37
C MET A 1 59.71 3.98 19.82
N PRO A 2 59.99 4.93 20.72
CA PRO A 2 58.99 5.82 21.30
C PRO A 2 58.78 7.14 20.53
N SER A 3 57.82 7.94 21.01
CA SER A 3 57.55 9.36 20.71
C SER A 3 56.92 9.75 19.36
N ASN A 4 55.64 10.15 19.41
CA ASN A 4 55.23 11.53 19.10
C ASN A 4 53.76 11.77 19.46
N THR A 5 53.50 12.21 20.69
CA THR A 5 52.19 12.74 21.11
C THR A 5 51.99 14.13 20.52
N LYS A 6 51.19 14.25 19.45
CA LYS A 6 50.63 15.55 19.06
C LYS A 6 49.69 16.01 20.18
N LYS A 7 49.92 17.21 20.70
CA LYS A 7 49.01 17.83 21.69
C LYS A 7 47.65 18.10 21.05
N ASP A 8 46.58 17.62 21.67
CA ASP A 8 45.23 17.91 21.23
C ASP A 8 44.96 19.42 21.31
N LYS A 9 44.40 19.97 20.22
CA LYS A 9 43.97 21.37 20.20
C LYS A 9 42.56 21.46 20.74
N THR A 10 42.40 22.07 21.91
CA THR A 10 41.08 22.45 22.43
C THR A 10 40.71 23.85 21.92
N LYS A 11 39.51 24.03 21.39
CA LYS A 11 38.95 25.35 21.06
C LYS A 11 37.72 25.62 21.92
N GLU A 12 37.69 26.80 22.52
CA GLU A 12 36.60 27.27 23.37
C GLU A 12 35.75 28.29 22.59
N ILE A 13 34.43 28.11 22.61
CA ILE A 13 33.47 29.05 22.02
C ILE A 13 32.51 29.49 23.12
N ARG A 14 32.23 30.79 23.20
CA ARG A 14 31.23 31.36 24.11
C ARG A 14 29.92 31.60 23.38
N ILE A 15 28.82 31.18 24.00
CA ILE A 15 27.45 31.43 23.57
C ILE A 15 26.75 32.06 24.78
N GLY A 16 26.49 33.36 24.70
CA GLY A 16 26.05 34.15 25.85
C GLY A 16 27.03 34.04 27.02
N ASN A 17 26.51 33.77 28.21
CA ASN A 17 27.30 33.61 29.44
C ASN A 17 27.93 32.21 29.63
N GLN A 18 27.74 31.28 28.69
CA GLN A 18 28.30 29.93 28.77
C GLN A 18 29.45 29.73 27.78
N SER A 19 30.44 28.93 28.16
CA SER A 19 31.55 28.52 27.30
C SER A 19 31.57 27.01 27.12
N VAL A 20 31.71 26.55 25.88
CA VAL A 20 31.82 25.13 25.53
C VAL A 20 33.20 24.87 24.92
N LYS A 21 33.90 23.85 25.43
CA LYS A 21 35.23 23.44 24.98
C LYS A 21 35.14 22.18 24.13
N PHE A 22 35.71 22.25 22.93
CA PHE A 22 35.80 21.13 21.99
C PHE A 22 37.26 20.69 21.86
N THR A 23 37.55 19.41 22.06
CA THR A 23 38.89 18.82 21.92
C THR A 23 38.94 17.97 20.64
N TYR A 24 39.90 18.26 19.77
CA TYR A 24 40.00 17.64 18.44
C TYR A 24 40.82 16.34 18.48
N LEU A 25 40.18 15.19 18.21
CA LEU A 25 40.81 13.85 18.25
C LEU A 25 41.19 13.33 16.85
N GLY A 26 42.34 13.78 16.34
CA GLY A 26 43.06 13.11 15.24
C GLY A 26 42.47 13.21 13.82
N SER A 27 43.19 12.65 12.86
CA SER A 27 42.84 12.62 11.43
C SER A 27 42.98 11.20 10.88
N GLY A 28 41.86 10.50 10.72
CA GLY A 28 41.77 9.17 10.08
C GLY A 28 41.09 9.26 8.71
N SER A 29 41.22 8.20 7.89
CA SER A 29 40.59 8.15 6.56
C SER A 29 39.08 7.93 6.64
N PHE A 30 38.34 8.40 5.64
CA PHE A 30 36.86 8.38 5.63
C PHE A 30 36.28 6.96 5.71
N ASN A 31 36.99 5.94 5.21
CA ASN A 31 36.53 4.54 5.21
C ASN A 31 36.65 3.85 6.58
N ASP A 32 37.59 4.25 7.43
CA ASP A 32 37.80 3.61 8.74
C ASP A 32 36.75 4.05 9.78
N ALA A 33 36.20 5.26 9.61
CA ALA A 33 35.20 5.85 10.50
C ALA A 33 33.84 5.15 10.40
N TYR A 34 33.43 4.69 9.21
CA TYR A 34 32.09 4.15 8.99
C TYR A 34 31.88 2.76 9.65
N ARG A 35 32.94 1.94 9.75
CA ARG A 35 32.88 0.63 10.40
C ARG A 35 33.07 0.65 11.92
N THR A 36 33.73 1.67 12.47
CA THR A 36 34.14 1.66 13.89
C THR A 36 33.14 2.40 14.81
N THR A 37 32.18 3.13 14.26
CA THR A 37 31.32 4.06 15.04
C THR A 37 30.01 3.44 15.54
N LEU A 38 29.64 2.23 15.09
CA LEU A 38 28.36 1.58 15.46
C LEU A 38 28.40 0.71 16.73
N GLU A 39 29.58 0.35 17.27
CA GLU A 39 29.67 -0.67 18.34
C GLU A 39 30.43 -0.26 19.62
N LYS A 40 30.79 1.02 19.82
CA LYS A 40 31.50 1.44 21.06
C LYS A 40 30.97 2.71 21.71
N ASP A 41 30.36 2.52 22.87
CA ASP A 41 30.17 3.54 23.89
C ASP A 41 31.52 4.11 24.35
N VAL A 42 31.69 5.43 24.23
CA VAL A 42 32.85 6.15 24.79
C VAL A 42 32.43 6.78 26.11
N ARG A 43 32.82 6.15 27.23
CA ARG A 43 32.61 6.70 28.58
C ARG A 43 33.66 7.75 28.92
N VAL A 44 33.23 8.96 29.28
CA VAL A 44 34.06 9.98 29.93
C VAL A 44 33.34 10.44 31.20
N GLY A 45 33.74 9.87 32.34
CA GLY A 45 33.03 10.07 33.61
C GLY A 45 31.71 9.27 33.70
N SER A 46 30.92 9.55 34.74
CA SER A 46 29.68 8.84 35.09
C SER A 46 28.41 9.40 34.43
N ALA A 47 28.54 10.19 33.36
CA ALA A 47 27.41 10.75 32.62
C ALA A 47 27.20 10.01 31.30
N THR A 48 26.07 9.32 31.16
CA THR A 48 25.66 8.65 29.92
C THR A 48 24.99 9.66 28.99
N PHE A 49 25.76 10.25 28.07
CA PHE A 49 25.20 11.07 27.01
C PHE A 49 24.67 10.19 25.87
N LYS A 50 23.36 10.15 25.65
CA LYS A 50 22.83 9.73 24.34
C LYS A 50 23.32 10.75 23.30
N LYS A 51 24.13 10.31 22.33
CA LYS A 51 24.57 11.17 21.22
C LYS A 51 23.37 11.62 20.41
N GLY A 52 23.20 12.94 20.25
CA GLY A 52 22.44 13.46 19.12
C GLY A 52 23.19 13.15 17.83
N ALA A 53 22.49 12.61 16.83
CA ALA A 53 23.05 12.40 15.51
C ALA A 53 23.20 13.76 14.80
N VAL A 54 24.33 13.97 14.12
CA VAL A 54 24.45 15.00 13.08
C VAL A 54 24.11 14.32 11.77
N LEU A 55 22.91 14.57 11.26
CA LEU A 55 22.50 14.13 9.93
C LEU A 55 23.18 15.02 8.89
N VAL A 56 23.88 14.39 7.94
CA VAL A 56 24.37 15.01 6.72
C VAL A 56 23.74 14.23 5.57
N TYR A 57 22.68 14.79 5.01
CA TYR A 57 21.99 14.18 3.87
C TYR A 57 22.62 14.63 2.55
N LYS A 58 22.66 13.73 1.56
CA LYS A 58 22.94 14.07 0.16
C LYS A 58 22.48 12.95 -0.76
N GLU A 59 21.36 13.14 -1.45
CA GLU A 59 20.83 12.20 -2.44
C GLU A 59 20.55 12.91 -3.78
N LYS A 60 20.22 12.16 -4.86
CA LYS A 60 20.40 12.64 -6.25
C LYS A 60 19.16 12.54 -7.15
N ARG A 61 18.82 13.70 -7.74
CA ARG A 61 18.19 13.97 -9.05
C ARG A 61 16.78 13.44 -9.37
N SER A 62 15.92 14.37 -9.82
CA SER A 62 15.45 14.46 -11.23
C SER A 62 14.65 15.78 -11.46
N ASP A 63 14.15 16.05 -12.66
CA ASP A 63 14.86 16.76 -13.74
C ASP A 63 13.80 17.46 -14.67
N VAL A 64 14.09 18.60 -15.32
CA VAL A 64 13.17 19.30 -16.27
C VAL A 64 13.90 19.83 -17.53
N GLU A 65 13.30 19.55 -18.70
CA GLU A 65 13.95 19.34 -20.00
C GLU A 65 14.94 20.39 -20.56
N SER A 66 14.82 21.70 -20.27
CA SER A 66 15.77 22.69 -20.83
C SER A 66 17.05 22.79 -20.00
N VAL A 67 16.89 22.78 -18.66
CA VAL A 67 18.00 22.64 -17.72
C VAL A 67 18.55 21.22 -17.82
N THR A 68 17.70 20.19 -17.92
CA THR A 68 18.12 18.81 -18.18
C THR A 68 18.88 18.68 -19.49
N ARG A 69 18.50 19.33 -20.60
CA ARG A 69 19.29 19.25 -21.85
C ARG A 69 20.68 19.84 -21.70
N GLU A 70 20.82 20.97 -21.01
CA GLU A 70 22.14 21.56 -20.75
C GLU A 70 22.93 20.77 -19.69
N LEU A 71 22.28 20.22 -18.67
CA LEU A 71 22.91 19.32 -17.71
C LEU A 71 23.34 18.01 -18.39
N ASP A 72 22.51 17.39 -19.21
CA ASP A 72 22.86 16.20 -19.99
C ASP A 72 23.98 16.50 -21.00
N ASN A 73 24.04 17.68 -21.61
CA ASN A 73 25.22 18.10 -22.39
C ASN A 73 26.49 18.12 -21.52
N GLN A 74 26.43 18.63 -20.29
CA GLN A 74 27.58 18.63 -19.36
C GLN A 74 27.91 17.22 -18.83
N ARG A 75 26.90 16.38 -18.61
CA ARG A 75 27.02 14.97 -18.23
C ARG A 75 27.66 14.15 -19.33
N GLN A 76 27.18 14.25 -20.57
CA GLN A 76 27.76 13.60 -21.75
C GLN A 76 29.20 14.06 -22.01
N ARG A 77 29.52 15.33 -21.72
CA ARG A 77 30.93 15.80 -21.72
C ARG A 77 31.77 15.10 -20.66
N ILE A 78 31.28 14.94 -19.43
CA ILE A 78 31.96 14.23 -18.35
C ILE A 78 32.14 12.73 -18.71
N GLU A 79 31.08 12.05 -19.15
CA GLU A 79 31.10 10.65 -19.59
C GLU A 79 32.02 10.45 -20.82
N GLY A 80 32.04 11.42 -21.74
CA GLY A 80 32.99 11.46 -22.85
C GLY A 80 34.44 11.60 -22.40
N TYR A 81 34.74 12.46 -21.42
CA TYR A 81 36.08 12.55 -20.83
C TYR A 81 36.47 11.26 -20.09
N VAL A 82 35.56 10.63 -19.34
CA VAL A 82 35.83 9.32 -18.69
C VAL A 82 36.17 8.26 -19.72
N THR A 83 35.42 8.20 -20.83
CA THR A 83 35.65 7.25 -21.93
C THR A 83 37.00 7.49 -22.61
N GLN A 84 37.36 8.75 -22.86
CA GLN A 84 38.66 9.13 -23.43
C GLN A 84 39.81 8.82 -22.47
N ILE A 85 39.68 9.16 -21.18
CA ILE A 85 40.67 8.81 -20.14
C ILE A 85 40.89 7.30 -20.08
N HIS A 86 39.82 6.50 -20.12
CA HIS A 86 39.94 5.05 -20.12
C HIS A 86 40.67 4.54 -21.37
N ALA A 87 40.26 4.96 -22.57
CA ALA A 87 40.91 4.56 -23.82
C ALA A 87 42.40 4.98 -23.87
N THR A 88 42.73 6.21 -23.51
CA THR A 88 44.12 6.70 -23.44
C THR A 88 44.92 5.97 -22.36
N SER A 89 44.30 5.58 -21.25
CA SER A 89 44.95 4.77 -20.21
C SER A 89 45.21 3.33 -20.68
N THR A 90 44.31 2.72 -21.46
CA THR A 90 44.54 1.41 -22.09
C THR A 90 45.65 1.51 -23.12
N MET A 91 45.65 2.53 -23.99
CA MET A 91 46.74 2.77 -24.94
C MET A 91 48.10 2.97 -24.24
N LEU A 92 48.12 3.62 -23.07
CA LEU A 92 49.33 3.75 -22.26
C LEU A 92 49.79 2.39 -21.73
N GLN A 93 48.88 1.57 -21.20
CA GLN A 93 49.20 0.22 -20.72
C GLN A 93 49.69 -0.71 -21.84
N ASP A 94 49.07 -0.66 -23.02
CA ASP A 94 49.46 -1.47 -24.19
C ASP A 94 50.84 -1.04 -24.72
N ALA A 95 51.12 0.27 -24.75
CA ALA A 95 52.43 0.81 -25.11
C ALA A 95 53.51 0.47 -24.07
N GLU A 96 53.19 0.52 -22.77
CA GLU A 96 54.09 0.13 -21.69
C GLU A 96 54.32 -1.40 -21.66
N GLN A 97 53.38 -2.23 -22.11
CA GLN A 97 53.55 -3.69 -22.24
C GLN A 97 54.29 -4.11 -23.52
N SER A 98 54.15 -3.35 -24.61
CA SER A 98 54.80 -3.61 -25.91
C SER A 98 56.31 -3.25 -25.94
N PHE A 99 56.91 -2.99 -24.78
CA PHE A 99 58.29 -2.55 -24.57
C PHE A 99 59.40 -3.48 -25.09
N GLN A 100 59.06 -4.68 -25.59
CA GLN A 100 60.04 -5.57 -26.24
C GLN A 100 60.30 -5.23 -27.71
N ASN A 101 59.45 -4.43 -28.38
CA ASN A 101 59.58 -4.12 -29.82
C ASN A 101 59.41 -2.61 -30.17
N SER A 102 59.87 -1.72 -29.29
CA SER A 102 60.17 -0.30 -29.59
C SER A 102 59.03 0.58 -30.16
N PRO A 103 57.98 0.90 -29.38
CA PRO A 103 57.46 2.28 -29.37
C PRO A 103 58.58 3.23 -28.93
N THR A 104 58.64 4.45 -29.46
CA THR A 104 59.63 5.42 -28.99
C THR A 104 59.23 6.01 -27.63
N GLU A 105 60.20 6.28 -26.76
CA GLU A 105 59.98 6.94 -25.45
C GLU A 105 59.18 8.26 -25.58
N ILE A 106 59.33 8.91 -26.74
CA ILE A 106 58.62 10.12 -27.18
C ILE A 106 57.10 9.89 -27.29
N GLU A 107 56.65 8.72 -27.76
CA GLU A 107 55.23 8.40 -27.93
C GLU A 107 54.54 8.14 -26.59
N ILE A 108 55.22 7.48 -25.66
CA ILE A 108 54.72 7.25 -24.30
C ILE A 108 54.58 8.59 -23.55
N GLU A 109 55.56 9.49 -23.66
CA GLU A 109 55.46 10.84 -23.10
C GLU A 109 54.38 11.71 -23.77
N LYS A 110 54.06 11.45 -25.04
CA LYS A 110 52.91 12.08 -25.71
C LYS A 110 51.58 11.60 -25.13
N ILE A 111 51.40 10.28 -24.98
CA ILE A 111 50.19 9.67 -24.39
C ILE A 111 49.98 10.16 -22.94
N LYS A 112 51.05 10.23 -22.12
CA LYS A 112 50.97 10.75 -20.75
C LYS A 112 50.52 12.21 -20.67
N LYS A 113 50.99 13.07 -21.58
CA LYS A 113 50.56 14.49 -21.65
C LYS A 113 49.10 14.63 -22.09
N GLU A 114 48.65 13.78 -23.00
CA GLU A 114 47.26 13.71 -23.42
C GLU A 114 46.35 13.27 -22.27
N LEU A 115 46.71 12.20 -21.54
CA LEU A 115 46.00 11.73 -20.34
C LEU A 115 45.89 12.82 -19.27
N GLN A 116 46.99 13.50 -18.91
CA GLN A 116 46.98 14.62 -17.97
C GLN A 116 46.06 15.78 -18.40
N THR A 117 45.99 16.03 -19.71
CA THR A 117 45.11 17.06 -20.29
C THR A 117 43.64 16.67 -20.18
N LEU A 118 43.31 15.41 -20.49
CA LEU A 118 41.96 14.85 -20.33
C LEU A 118 41.50 14.87 -18.86
N GLU A 119 42.34 14.45 -17.91
CA GLU A 119 42.03 14.52 -16.48
C GLU A 119 41.81 15.97 -15.99
N LYS A 120 42.53 16.94 -16.56
CA LYS A 120 42.36 18.37 -16.24
C LYS A 120 41.01 18.88 -16.75
N HIS A 121 40.62 18.50 -17.97
CA HIS A 121 39.31 18.85 -18.53
C HIS A 121 38.16 18.16 -17.79
N HIS A 122 38.30 16.88 -17.44
CA HIS A 122 37.35 16.17 -16.58
C HIS A 122 37.15 16.91 -15.25
N ARG A 123 38.23 17.22 -14.51
CA ARG A 123 38.16 17.98 -13.24
C ARG A 123 37.50 19.35 -13.39
N ALA A 124 37.74 20.06 -14.49
CA ALA A 124 37.09 21.34 -14.76
C ALA A 124 35.59 21.18 -15.06
N ALA A 125 35.20 20.16 -15.82
CA ALA A 125 33.81 19.84 -16.13
C ALA A 125 33.04 19.39 -14.88
N THR A 126 33.62 18.53 -14.03
CA THR A 126 33.02 18.14 -12.75
C THR A 126 32.81 19.36 -11.85
N LYS A 127 33.81 20.25 -11.73
CA LYS A 127 33.67 21.46 -10.91
C LYS A 127 32.61 22.45 -11.44
N ALA A 128 32.45 22.53 -12.76
CA ALA A 128 31.38 23.33 -13.38
C ALA A 128 30.00 22.68 -13.18
N TRP A 129 29.92 21.34 -13.27
CA TRP A 129 28.74 20.56 -12.92
C TRP A 129 28.32 20.81 -11.46
N ASP A 130 29.23 20.62 -10.51
CA ASP A 130 28.94 20.74 -9.07
C ASP A 130 28.38 22.12 -8.75
N LYS A 131 29.03 23.19 -9.23
CA LYS A 131 28.59 24.58 -9.05
C LYS A 131 27.18 24.82 -9.63
N LYS A 132 26.86 24.25 -10.78
CA LYS A 132 25.57 24.46 -11.46
C LYS A 132 24.46 23.59 -10.87
N SER A 133 24.78 22.42 -10.33
CA SER A 133 23.82 21.60 -9.59
C SER A 133 23.47 22.19 -8.22
N SER A 134 24.39 22.88 -7.54
CA SER A 134 24.11 23.55 -6.26
C SER A 134 23.21 24.79 -6.39
N GLU A 135 23.06 25.38 -7.58
CA GLU A 135 22.19 26.56 -7.80
C GLU A 135 20.68 26.21 -7.79
N ASN A 136 20.31 24.93 -7.72
CA ASN A 136 18.94 24.43 -7.65
C ASN A 136 18.68 23.53 -6.42
N ASP A 137 19.57 23.56 -5.42
CA ASP A 137 19.47 22.64 -4.29
C ASP A 137 18.36 23.09 -3.32
N LEU A 138 17.29 22.28 -3.20
CA LEU A 138 16.22 22.52 -2.22
C LEU A 138 16.76 22.41 -0.78
N ASP A 139 17.89 21.73 -0.58
CA ASP A 139 18.51 21.50 0.71
C ASP A 139 19.57 22.55 1.08
N GLU A 140 19.61 23.71 0.39
CA GLU A 140 20.50 24.80 0.79
C GLU A 140 20.26 25.17 2.27
N PRO A 141 21.30 25.23 3.12
CA PRO A 141 21.15 25.49 4.55
C PRO A 141 20.38 26.77 4.91
N ASP A 142 20.45 27.82 4.07
CA ASP A 142 19.67 29.06 4.27
C ASP A 142 18.18 28.87 3.96
N ARG A 143 17.83 28.09 2.92
CA ARG A 143 16.45 27.69 2.62
C ARG A 143 15.91 26.81 3.74
N PHE A 144 16.65 25.78 4.14
CA PHE A 144 16.23 24.86 5.21
C PHE A 144 16.00 25.59 6.53
N VAL A 145 16.95 26.43 6.99
CA VAL A 145 16.81 27.17 8.26
C VAL A 145 15.63 28.14 8.23
N ARG A 146 15.40 28.82 7.10
CA ARG A 146 14.23 29.70 6.91
C ARG A 146 12.93 28.89 7.01
N LEU A 147 12.82 27.80 6.24
CA LEU A 147 11.64 26.94 6.24
C LEU A 147 11.36 26.34 7.62
N TRP A 148 12.37 25.83 8.31
CA TRP A 148 12.20 25.25 9.65
C TRP A 148 11.58 26.27 10.60
N ASN A 149 12.12 27.48 10.62
CA ASN A 149 11.66 28.54 11.51
C ASN A 149 10.28 29.09 11.10
N GLU A 150 9.96 29.07 9.80
CA GLU A 150 8.68 29.52 9.25
C GLU A 150 7.55 28.51 9.53
N LEU A 151 7.78 27.22 9.24
CA LEU A 151 6.83 26.12 9.44
C LEU A 151 6.65 25.82 10.93
N ASN A 152 7.75 25.62 11.65
CA ASN A 152 7.75 25.21 13.06
C ASN A 152 7.80 26.40 14.04
N ALA A 153 7.32 27.59 13.66
CA ALA A 153 7.42 28.81 14.48
C ALA A 153 6.72 28.73 15.87
N ALA A 154 5.91 27.70 16.12
CA ALA A 154 5.37 27.40 17.45
C ALA A 154 6.41 26.77 18.40
N GLN A 155 7.62 26.47 17.93
CA GLN A 155 8.73 25.97 18.73
C GLN A 155 9.51 27.09 19.41
N SER A 156 10.00 26.83 20.62
CA SER A 156 10.76 27.80 21.43
C SER A 156 12.22 27.96 20.99
N LEU A 157 12.69 27.12 20.07
CA LEU A 157 14.05 27.13 19.54
C LEU A 157 14.02 27.13 18.01
N ASN A 158 14.78 28.04 17.43
CA ASN A 158 14.97 28.14 15.98
C ASN A 158 16.10 27.22 15.51
N ALA A 159 16.00 26.74 14.27
CA ALA A 159 17.15 26.23 13.53
C ALA A 159 18.15 27.35 13.23
N LEU A 160 19.42 26.97 13.14
CA LEU A 160 20.56 27.86 12.90
C LEU A 160 21.45 27.28 11.78
N LYS A 161 22.00 28.14 10.92
CA LYS A 161 23.02 27.71 9.94
C LYS A 161 24.38 27.56 10.61
N ALA A 162 25.08 26.48 10.28
CA ALA A 162 26.41 26.15 10.81
C ALA A 162 27.36 25.78 9.67
N GLY A 163 27.89 26.80 8.98
CA GLY A 163 28.72 26.62 7.80
C GLY A 163 27.88 26.14 6.61
N GLU A 164 28.23 24.99 6.04
CA GLU A 164 27.51 24.32 4.95
C GLU A 164 26.42 23.36 5.46
N GLY A 165 26.16 23.33 6.78
CA GLY A 165 25.11 22.50 7.39
C GLY A 165 24.14 23.31 8.24
N VAL A 166 23.16 22.61 8.82
CA VAL A 166 22.13 23.15 9.71
C VAL A 166 22.21 22.53 11.09
N ILE A 167 21.88 23.32 12.12
CA ILE A 167 21.65 22.85 13.49
C ILE A 167 20.17 23.05 13.77
N VAL A 168 19.45 21.96 13.97
CA VAL A 168 18.04 21.94 14.36
C VAL A 168 17.90 21.58 15.86
N PRO A 169 16.84 22.05 16.54
CA PRO A 169 16.48 21.51 17.85
C PRO A 169 16.20 20.01 17.76
N PHE A 170 16.67 19.23 18.75
CA PHE A 170 16.25 17.84 18.88
C PHE A 170 14.79 17.79 19.34
N ILE A 171 13.93 17.16 18.54
CA ILE A 171 12.50 17.01 18.82
C ILE A 171 12.25 15.59 19.32
N GLN A 172 11.65 15.47 20.50
CA GLN A 172 11.20 14.20 21.06
C GLN A 172 9.68 14.15 21.09
N GLY A 173 9.12 13.04 20.64
CA GLY A 173 7.68 12.85 20.56
C GLY A 173 7.30 11.46 20.05
N ILE A 174 6.07 11.36 19.56
CA ILE A 174 5.54 10.19 18.84
C ILE A 174 5.17 10.59 17.41
N GLU A 175 4.95 9.62 16.54
CA GLU A 175 4.38 9.84 15.22
C GLU A 175 2.91 10.31 15.35
N PRO A 176 2.49 11.41 14.69
CA PRO A 176 1.10 11.86 14.71
C PRO A 176 0.18 10.98 13.86
N ILE A 177 -1.12 11.06 14.09
CA ILE A 177 -2.14 10.46 13.20
C ILE A 177 -2.35 11.34 11.95
N GLU A 178 -2.91 10.77 10.88
CA GLU A 178 -3.11 11.51 9.63
C GLU A 178 -3.96 12.77 9.80
N GLU A 179 -4.99 12.75 10.64
CA GLU A 179 -5.86 13.89 10.89
C GLU A 179 -5.09 15.09 11.50
N GLU A 180 -4.10 14.83 12.35
CA GLU A 180 -3.28 15.87 12.98
C GLU A 180 -2.24 16.46 12.01
N ILE A 181 -1.77 15.65 11.04
CA ILE A 181 -0.94 16.12 9.95
C ILE A 181 -1.78 16.94 8.97
N ALA A 182 -2.97 16.47 8.60
CA ALA A 182 -3.92 17.18 7.74
C ALA A 182 -4.23 18.59 8.28
N ASP A 183 -4.50 18.72 9.58
CA ASP A 183 -4.67 20.01 10.25
C ASP A 183 -3.41 20.89 10.18
N PHE A 184 -2.24 20.32 10.40
CA PHE A 184 -0.96 21.02 10.29
C PHE A 184 -0.68 21.50 8.86
N LEU A 185 -1.04 20.71 7.84
CA LEU A 185 -0.88 21.07 6.43
C LEU A 185 -1.78 22.26 6.05
N VAL A 186 -3.02 22.28 6.53
CA VAL A 186 -3.93 23.44 6.35
C VAL A 186 -3.40 24.67 7.09
N ASP A 187 -2.90 24.54 8.33
CA ASP A 187 -2.28 25.66 9.06
C ASP A 187 -1.06 26.23 8.33
N VAL A 188 -0.18 25.36 7.83
CA VAL A 188 0.99 25.79 7.05
C VAL A 188 0.55 26.58 5.83
N TYR A 189 -0.40 26.08 5.05
CA TYR A 189 -0.88 26.78 3.86
C TYR A 189 -1.54 28.12 4.21
N VAL A 190 -2.43 28.16 5.20
CA VAL A 190 -3.12 29.38 5.65
C VAL A 190 -2.13 30.42 6.17
N LYS A 191 -1.10 30.00 6.91
CA LYS A 191 -0.10 30.88 7.51
C LYS A 191 0.91 31.40 6.48
N THR A 192 1.42 30.52 5.61
CA THR A 192 2.62 30.76 4.77
C THR A 192 2.35 30.83 3.27
N GLY A 193 1.19 30.36 2.80
CA GLY A 193 0.91 30.14 1.38
C GLY A 193 1.65 28.93 0.79
N ARG A 194 2.31 28.09 1.61
CA ARG A 194 3.08 26.92 1.16
C ARG A 194 2.25 25.65 1.16
N ILE A 195 2.56 24.76 0.21
CA ILE A 195 2.10 23.37 0.21
C ILE A 195 3.32 22.48 0.51
N LEU A 196 3.19 21.62 1.53
CA LEU A 196 4.18 20.59 1.86
C LEU A 196 3.83 19.32 1.07
N LEU A 197 4.49 19.08 -0.06
CA LEU A 197 4.17 17.91 -0.88
C LEU A 197 4.50 16.60 -0.16
N ASP A 198 5.61 16.53 0.57
CA ASP A 198 5.98 15.33 1.36
C ASP A 198 5.11 15.12 2.60
N GLY A 199 4.08 15.96 2.80
CA GLY A 199 3.15 15.89 3.92
C GLY A 199 2.33 14.60 4.01
N PHE A 200 2.35 13.76 2.98
CA PHE A 200 1.74 12.43 2.99
C PHE A 200 2.55 11.41 3.81
N VAL A 201 3.85 11.63 4.01
CA VAL A 201 4.72 10.72 4.77
C VAL A 201 4.62 11.05 6.25
N VAL A 202 3.96 10.17 7.01
CA VAL A 202 3.65 10.38 8.44
C VAL A 202 4.93 10.56 9.27
N SER A 203 6.00 9.82 8.95
CA SER A 203 7.31 9.92 9.61
C SER A 203 8.05 11.24 9.40
N ASN A 204 7.58 12.12 8.50
CA ASN A 204 8.13 13.47 8.33
C ASN A 204 7.62 14.45 9.40
N PHE A 205 6.79 13.97 10.33
CA PHE A 205 6.22 14.74 11.43
C PHE A 205 6.47 14.08 12.79
N ILE A 206 6.65 14.90 13.82
CA ILE A 206 6.70 14.47 15.21
C ILE A 206 5.67 15.25 16.02
N LYS A 207 4.80 14.52 16.73
CA LYS A 207 3.93 15.05 17.79
C LYS A 207 4.69 15.08 19.10
N THR A 208 5.03 16.28 19.55
CA THR A 208 5.69 16.51 20.84
C THR A 208 4.78 16.19 22.02
N ALA A 209 5.36 16.01 23.21
CA ALA A 209 4.62 15.59 24.41
C ALA A 209 3.54 16.61 24.90
N ASP A 210 3.58 17.85 24.43
CA ASP A 210 2.55 18.87 24.66
C ASP A 210 1.53 18.99 23.51
N GLY A 211 1.54 18.04 22.58
CA GLY A 211 0.56 17.91 21.50
C GLY A 211 0.89 18.70 20.23
N ARG A 212 1.95 19.51 20.19
CA ARG A 212 2.32 20.26 18.97
C ARG A 212 2.91 19.33 17.91
N ILE A 213 2.45 19.49 16.67
CA ILE A 213 3.02 18.84 15.48
C ILE A 213 4.24 19.64 15.00
N VAL A 214 5.31 18.94 14.64
CA VAL A 214 6.56 19.49 14.12
C VAL A 214 6.91 18.78 12.82
N CYS A 215 7.02 19.55 11.74
CA CYS A 215 7.50 19.08 10.45
C CYS A 215 9.04 18.99 10.51
N ILE A 216 9.59 17.77 10.45
CA ILE A 216 11.03 17.54 10.55
C ILE A 216 11.70 17.41 9.18
N ASP A 217 10.95 17.03 8.14
CA ASP A 217 11.38 17.07 6.74
C ASP A 217 10.47 18.01 5.94
N MET A 218 11.10 18.98 5.28
CA MET A 218 10.48 20.10 4.59
C MET A 218 11.13 20.41 3.24
N GLY A 219 11.88 19.45 2.68
CA GLY A 219 12.52 19.60 1.37
C GLY A 219 11.53 20.15 0.33
N MET A 220 10.33 19.56 0.27
CA MET A 220 9.28 19.91 -0.68
C MET A 220 8.22 20.89 -0.15
N ALA A 221 8.62 21.87 0.68
CA ALA A 221 7.78 22.99 1.09
C ALA A 221 7.68 24.07 -0.01
N LEU A 222 6.76 23.87 -0.97
CA LEU A 222 6.60 24.73 -2.15
C LEU A 222 5.80 26.00 -1.82
N LEU A 223 6.37 27.17 -2.11
CA LEU A 223 5.63 28.44 -2.13
C LEU A 223 5.20 28.70 -3.58
N LEU A 224 3.89 28.79 -3.82
CA LEU A 224 3.30 28.87 -5.17
C LEU A 224 2.97 30.31 -5.62
N GLN A 225 3.39 31.33 -4.85
CA GLN A 225 3.05 32.73 -5.10
C GLN A 225 3.51 33.24 -6.49
N ARG A 226 2.64 34.03 -7.12
CA ARG A 226 2.88 34.65 -8.43
C ARG A 226 3.51 36.06 -8.37
N ASP A 227 3.63 36.67 -7.20
CA ASP A 227 4.13 38.06 -7.05
C ASP A 227 5.53 38.25 -7.62
N GLU A 228 5.70 39.29 -8.44
CA GLU A 228 6.93 39.57 -9.21
C GLU A 228 8.17 39.84 -8.31
N GLU A 229 7.96 40.23 -7.04
CA GLU A 229 9.04 40.38 -6.06
C GLU A 229 9.46 39.02 -5.47
N ALA A 230 8.50 38.15 -5.12
CA ALA A 230 8.77 36.79 -4.64
C ALA A 230 9.37 35.88 -5.75
N GLN A 231 9.02 36.12 -7.02
CA GLN A 231 9.61 35.43 -8.18
C GLN A 231 11.14 35.59 -8.29
N LYS A 232 11.75 36.60 -7.65
CA LYS A 232 13.21 36.77 -7.63
C LYS A 232 13.90 35.83 -6.64
N GLU A 233 13.23 35.40 -5.57
CA GLU A 233 13.86 34.67 -4.46
C GLU A 233 13.70 33.14 -4.53
N SER A 234 12.79 32.60 -5.36
CA SER A 234 12.74 31.14 -5.57
C SER A 234 12.20 30.68 -6.93
N LYS A 235 12.89 31.06 -8.00
CA LYS A 235 12.63 30.52 -9.36
C LYS A 235 12.64 28.99 -9.39
N THR A 236 13.54 28.36 -8.63
CA THR A 236 13.65 26.90 -8.50
C THR A 236 12.38 26.29 -7.92
N SER A 237 11.83 26.83 -6.82
CA SER A 237 10.59 26.29 -6.23
C SER A 237 9.39 26.45 -7.16
N LEU A 238 9.32 27.54 -7.94
CA LEU A 238 8.21 27.79 -8.87
C LEU A 238 8.29 26.89 -10.12
N GLN A 239 9.45 26.82 -10.78
CA GLN A 239 9.63 25.93 -11.93
C GLN A 239 9.52 24.46 -11.54
N PHE A 240 9.98 24.10 -10.34
CA PHE A 240 9.75 22.78 -9.79
C PHE A 240 8.25 22.55 -9.56
N ALA A 241 7.55 23.46 -8.89
CA ALA A 241 6.12 23.35 -8.68
C ALA A 241 5.31 23.21 -9.98
N GLU A 242 5.51 24.07 -10.97
CA GLU A 242 4.70 24.07 -12.20
C GLU A 242 4.81 22.76 -12.98
N ASN A 243 5.98 22.12 -13.01
CA ASN A 243 6.20 20.87 -13.74
C ASN A 243 5.96 19.63 -12.86
N TYR A 244 6.34 19.69 -11.58
CA TYR A 244 6.28 18.56 -10.67
C TYR A 244 4.89 18.41 -10.07
N LEU A 245 4.13 19.48 -9.80
CA LEU A 245 2.82 19.39 -9.15
C LEU A 245 1.83 18.56 -9.97
N GLU A 246 1.74 18.76 -11.29
CA GLU A 246 0.85 17.94 -12.15
C GLU A 246 1.28 16.47 -12.14
N GLN A 247 2.57 16.17 -12.33
CA GLN A 247 3.09 14.79 -12.32
C GLN A 247 2.98 14.11 -10.95
N TYR A 248 3.21 14.86 -9.87
CA TYR A 248 3.11 14.43 -8.49
C TYR A 248 1.66 14.14 -8.11
N LEU A 249 0.73 15.03 -8.47
CA LEU A 249 -0.70 14.80 -8.27
C LEU A 249 -1.14 13.54 -9.03
N ILE A 250 -0.75 13.38 -10.31
CA ILE A 250 -1.08 12.21 -11.17
C ILE A 250 -0.49 10.91 -10.63
N SER A 251 0.79 10.89 -10.24
CA SER A 251 1.46 9.68 -9.74
C SER A 251 0.90 9.26 -8.37
N ASN A 252 0.52 10.22 -7.53
CA ASN A 252 0.01 9.97 -6.18
C ASN A 252 -1.53 9.90 -6.06
N ILE A 253 -2.29 9.97 -7.17
CA ILE A 253 -3.75 9.65 -7.17
C ILE A 253 -4.03 8.28 -6.50
N LYS A 254 -3.08 7.34 -6.61
CA LYS A 254 -3.18 5.99 -6.02
C LYS A 254 -3.15 5.96 -4.49
N TYR A 255 -2.67 7.02 -3.82
CA TYR A 255 -2.64 7.10 -2.36
C TYR A 255 -3.89 7.82 -1.84
N ASN A 256 -4.81 7.07 -1.24
CA ASN A 256 -6.07 7.58 -0.67
C ASN A 256 -5.97 7.93 0.83
N GLY A 257 -4.83 8.45 1.28
CA GLY A 257 -4.66 8.96 2.64
C GLY A 257 -5.26 10.36 2.82
N ILE A 258 -5.64 10.72 4.05
CA ILE A 258 -6.23 12.03 4.39
C ILE A 258 -5.25 13.15 4.03
N ASN A 259 -3.97 12.96 4.34
CA ASN A 259 -2.89 13.90 4.01
C ASN A 259 -2.79 14.15 2.49
N THR A 260 -2.82 13.08 1.68
CA THR A 260 -2.78 13.19 0.22
C THR A 260 -3.99 13.95 -0.31
N ASN A 261 -5.18 13.68 0.23
CA ASN A 261 -6.41 14.38 -0.15
C ASN A 261 -6.34 15.88 0.19
N VAL A 262 -5.80 16.24 1.36
CA VAL A 262 -5.58 17.65 1.75
C VAL A 262 -4.55 18.32 0.85
N ILE A 263 -3.43 17.67 0.53
CA ILE A 263 -2.42 18.21 -0.39
C ILE A 263 -3.02 18.44 -1.78
N GLN A 264 -3.81 17.50 -2.29
CA GLN A 264 -4.56 17.63 -3.56
C GLN A 264 -5.55 18.81 -3.52
N ALA A 265 -6.36 18.91 -2.46
CA ALA A 265 -7.33 20.00 -2.28
C ALA A 265 -6.64 21.37 -2.20
N LEU A 266 -5.60 21.53 -1.38
CA LEU A 266 -4.83 22.78 -1.25
C LEU A 266 -4.15 23.16 -2.57
N SER A 267 -3.65 22.18 -3.34
CA SER A 267 -3.04 22.39 -4.65
C SER A 267 -4.05 22.92 -5.68
N PHE A 268 -5.24 22.31 -5.71
CA PHE A 268 -6.35 22.74 -6.56
C PHE A 268 -6.86 24.14 -6.18
N LEU A 269 -7.05 24.39 -4.88
CA LEU A 269 -7.45 25.72 -4.39
C LEU A 269 -6.41 26.78 -4.76
N HIS A 270 -5.11 26.51 -4.59
CA HIS A 270 -4.07 27.46 -4.97
C HIS A 270 -4.08 27.75 -6.49
N ALA A 271 -4.18 26.72 -7.32
CA ALA A 271 -4.12 26.86 -8.77
C ALA A 271 -5.32 27.63 -9.37
N HIS A 272 -6.53 27.45 -8.79
CA HIS A 272 -7.77 27.96 -9.37
C HIS A 272 -8.48 29.04 -8.56
N PHE A 273 -8.16 29.19 -7.27
CA PHE A 273 -8.77 30.12 -6.32
C PHE A 273 -7.69 30.77 -5.41
N PRO A 274 -6.61 31.38 -5.96
CA PRO A 274 -5.52 31.96 -5.18
C PRO A 274 -5.99 33.11 -4.26
N ASP A 275 -7.09 33.77 -4.62
CA ASP A 275 -7.72 34.86 -3.86
C ASP A 275 -8.72 34.36 -2.80
N MET A 276 -8.86 33.04 -2.60
CA MET A 276 -9.73 32.47 -1.59
C MET A 276 -9.26 32.88 -0.19
N ASP A 277 -10.19 33.36 0.64
CA ASP A 277 -9.86 33.87 1.95
C ASP A 277 -9.42 32.76 2.91
N LYS A 278 -8.60 33.15 3.88
CA LYS A 278 -7.98 32.26 4.85
C LYS A 278 -8.99 31.56 5.77
N GLU A 279 -10.13 32.19 6.06
CA GLU A 279 -11.17 31.63 6.93
C GLU A 279 -11.95 30.52 6.23
N THR A 280 -12.26 30.70 4.93
CA THR A 280 -12.82 29.68 4.05
C THR A 280 -11.90 28.47 3.94
N ILE A 281 -10.58 28.66 3.76
CA ILE A 281 -9.61 27.55 3.70
C ILE A 281 -9.48 26.82 5.04
N LEU A 282 -9.55 27.53 6.18
CA LEU A 282 -9.49 26.89 7.51
C LEU A 282 -10.66 25.91 7.77
N ARG A 283 -11.76 25.97 7.00
CA ARG A 283 -12.86 25.00 7.10
C ARG A 283 -12.43 23.57 6.75
N LEU A 284 -11.40 23.39 5.93
CA LEU A 284 -10.89 22.07 5.53
C LEU A 284 -10.47 21.19 6.71
N LYS A 285 -10.03 21.80 7.82
CA LYS A 285 -9.67 21.10 9.07
C LYS A 285 -10.80 20.27 9.65
N ASN A 286 -12.00 20.82 9.62
CA ASN A 286 -13.17 20.27 10.32
C ASN A 286 -14.15 19.56 9.38
N ASP A 287 -13.87 19.54 8.07
CA ASP A 287 -14.75 18.98 7.05
C ASP A 287 -13.97 18.13 6.03
N PHE A 288 -13.73 16.87 6.39
CA PHE A 288 -13.14 15.88 5.49
C PHE A 288 -14.02 15.58 4.26
N TRP A 289 -15.33 15.82 4.32
CA TRP A 289 -16.19 15.69 3.14
C TRP A 289 -15.91 16.80 2.12
N LEU A 290 -15.64 18.03 2.59
CA LEU A 290 -15.22 19.15 1.75
C LEU A 290 -13.84 18.90 1.12
N VAL A 291 -12.89 18.34 1.87
CA VAL A 291 -11.58 17.90 1.35
C VAL A 291 -11.76 16.86 0.23
N ASP A 292 -12.57 15.82 0.46
CA ASP A 292 -12.87 14.76 -0.51
C ASP A 292 -13.68 15.26 -1.72
N ALA A 293 -14.55 16.26 -1.53
CA ALA A 293 -15.25 16.94 -2.62
C ALA A 293 -14.27 17.75 -3.49
N LEU A 294 -13.36 18.53 -2.88
CA LEU A 294 -12.33 19.28 -3.61
C LEU A 294 -11.33 18.36 -4.32
N LYS A 295 -10.97 17.23 -3.72
CA LYS A 295 -10.18 16.18 -4.38
C LYS A 295 -10.85 15.71 -5.66
N ARG A 296 -12.14 15.37 -5.65
CA ARG A 296 -12.86 14.95 -6.86
C ARG A 296 -12.83 16.01 -7.97
N GLU A 297 -12.93 17.29 -7.62
CA GLU A 297 -12.84 18.37 -8.61
C GLU A 297 -11.39 18.58 -9.11
N CYS A 298 -10.37 18.34 -8.27
CA CYS A 298 -8.96 18.23 -8.69
C CYS A 298 -8.73 17.06 -9.66
N GLU A 299 -9.27 15.88 -9.37
CA GLU A 299 -9.20 14.71 -10.26
C GLU A 299 -9.89 14.98 -11.59
N ARG A 300 -11.05 15.66 -11.60
CA ARG A 300 -11.71 16.10 -12.85
C ARG A 300 -10.84 17.06 -13.66
N TRP A 301 -10.20 18.03 -12.99
CA TRP A 301 -9.28 18.96 -13.63
C TRP A 301 -8.08 18.26 -14.27
N LEU A 302 -7.42 17.35 -13.54
CA LEU A 302 -6.31 16.53 -14.06
C LEU A 302 -6.75 15.67 -15.26
N ASN A 303 -7.99 15.16 -15.24
CA ASN A 303 -8.62 14.47 -16.37
C ASN A 303 -9.14 15.41 -17.48
N LYS A 304 -8.75 16.70 -17.48
CA LYS A 304 -9.08 17.73 -18.47
C LYS A 304 -10.59 17.98 -18.63
N GLN A 305 -11.36 17.73 -17.58
CA GLN A 305 -12.79 18.05 -17.53
C GLN A 305 -13.00 19.51 -17.11
N TYR A 306 -14.18 20.05 -17.42
CA TYR A 306 -14.54 21.43 -17.08
C TYR A 306 -14.70 21.61 -15.57
N ILE A 307 -14.05 22.64 -15.01
CA ILE A 307 -14.25 23.06 -13.62
C ILE A 307 -15.38 24.09 -13.56
N ASP A 308 -16.44 23.75 -12.83
CA ASP A 308 -17.47 24.71 -12.44
C ASP A 308 -17.01 25.47 -11.18
N ARG A 309 -16.72 26.78 -11.33
CA ARG A 309 -16.30 27.63 -10.21
C ARG A 309 -17.42 27.90 -9.20
N ASP A 310 -18.67 28.02 -9.65
CA ASP A 310 -19.81 28.32 -8.79
C ASP A 310 -20.12 27.12 -7.90
N ARG A 311 -19.99 25.91 -8.44
CA ARG A 311 -20.03 24.66 -7.68
C ARG A 311 -19.01 24.62 -6.55
N ILE A 312 -17.78 25.10 -6.73
CA ILE A 312 -16.78 25.15 -5.65
C ILE A 312 -17.23 26.10 -4.53
N TYR A 313 -17.70 27.32 -4.87
CA TYR A 313 -18.24 28.24 -3.86
C TYR A 313 -19.49 27.67 -3.16
N GLN A 314 -20.33 26.89 -3.87
CA GLN A 314 -21.46 26.17 -3.27
C GLN A 314 -20.99 25.10 -2.29
N LEU A 315 -19.92 24.33 -2.58
CA LEU A 315 -19.36 23.36 -1.63
C LEU A 315 -18.95 24.01 -0.29
N PHE A 316 -18.28 25.17 -0.34
CA PHE A 316 -17.93 25.95 0.85
C PHE A 316 -19.12 26.63 1.54
N SER A 317 -20.23 26.83 0.83
CA SER A 317 -21.48 27.38 1.38
C SER A 317 -22.32 26.31 2.07
N LEU A 318 -22.34 25.09 1.53
CA LEU A 318 -23.08 23.94 2.04
C LEU A 318 -22.41 23.27 3.27
N SER A 319 -21.10 23.48 3.45
CA SER A 319 -20.35 23.00 4.62
C SER A 319 -20.59 23.82 5.90
N ASN A 320 -21.34 24.93 5.84
CA ASN A 320 -21.69 25.68 7.05
C ASN A 320 -22.69 24.86 7.91
N PRO A 321 -22.36 24.53 9.18
CA PRO A 321 -23.23 23.78 10.07
C PRO A 321 -24.62 24.41 10.26
N GLU A 322 -24.73 25.73 10.21
CA GLU A 322 -26.00 26.45 10.38
C GLU A 322 -26.95 26.23 9.20
N THR A 323 -26.44 26.28 7.96
CA THR A 323 -27.25 26.02 6.76
C THR A 323 -27.62 24.54 6.58
N LYS A 324 -26.81 23.62 7.14
CA LYS A 324 -27.06 22.19 7.06
C LYS A 324 -28.33 21.79 7.84
N ILE A 325 -28.58 22.44 8.98
CA ILE A 325 -29.77 22.23 9.82
C ILE A 325 -31.06 22.76 9.16
N GLU A 326 -30.96 23.77 8.28
CA GLU A 326 -32.10 24.32 7.52
C GLU A 326 -32.40 23.56 6.22
N ASN A 327 -31.36 23.13 5.49
CA ASN A 327 -31.51 22.44 4.20
C ASN A 327 -32.05 21.00 4.33
N ASP A 328 -31.68 20.27 5.39
CA ASP A 328 -32.20 18.91 5.64
C ASP A 328 -33.72 18.86 5.96
N LYS A 329 -34.36 20.02 6.17
CA LYS A 329 -35.80 20.13 6.45
C LYS A 329 -36.66 20.65 5.29
N THR A 330 -36.06 21.20 4.22
CA THR A 330 -36.80 22.02 3.24
C THR A 330 -36.80 21.50 1.80
N ASN A 331 -35.98 20.49 1.48
CA ASN A 331 -35.66 20.14 0.08
C ASN A 331 -36.65 19.23 -0.68
N ILE A 332 -37.87 18.99 -0.16
CA ILE A 332 -38.92 18.25 -0.89
C ILE A 332 -40.18 19.10 -1.15
N HIS A 333 -40.52 20.05 -0.28
CA HIS A 333 -41.72 20.90 -0.46
C HIS A 333 -41.45 22.25 -1.13
N SER A 334 -40.22 22.77 -1.12
CA SER A 334 -39.95 24.15 -1.58
C SER A 334 -40.05 24.35 -3.10
N LEU A 335 -39.85 23.32 -3.92
CA LEU A 335 -39.88 23.44 -5.38
C LEU A 335 -41.30 23.62 -5.95
N GLU A 336 -42.29 22.87 -5.44
CA GLU A 336 -43.69 23.06 -5.82
C GLU A 336 -44.23 24.41 -5.32
N ASP A 337 -43.87 24.80 -4.08
CA ASP A 337 -44.27 26.08 -3.50
C ASP A 337 -43.60 27.28 -4.20
N ALA A 338 -42.36 27.15 -4.66
CA ALA A 338 -41.66 28.18 -5.43
C ALA A 338 -42.28 28.34 -6.82
N PHE A 339 -42.56 27.23 -7.53
CA PHE A 339 -43.20 27.27 -8.85
C PHE A 339 -44.61 27.87 -8.77
N THR A 340 -45.38 27.49 -7.74
CA THR A 340 -46.72 28.01 -7.46
C THR A 340 -46.67 29.50 -7.05
N ASN A 341 -45.66 29.94 -6.30
CA ASN A 341 -45.45 31.36 -5.99
C ASN A 341 -45.07 32.20 -7.22
N LEU A 342 -44.21 31.69 -8.11
CA LEU A 342 -43.85 32.39 -9.34
C LEU A 342 -45.06 32.49 -10.29
N PHE A 343 -45.80 31.39 -10.48
CA PHE A 343 -46.93 31.37 -11.41
C PHE A 343 -48.13 32.18 -10.91
N SER A 344 -48.36 32.26 -9.60
CA SER A 344 -49.38 33.15 -9.02
C SER A 344 -49.02 34.63 -9.14
N LYS A 345 -47.73 35.00 -9.03
CA LYS A 345 -47.24 36.38 -9.12
C LYS A 345 -47.02 36.91 -10.55
N ALA A 346 -46.90 36.03 -11.55
CA ALA A 346 -46.77 36.43 -12.95
C ALA A 346 -48.00 37.23 -13.45
N THR A 347 -47.77 38.25 -14.27
CA THR A 347 -48.83 39.08 -14.86
C THR A 347 -49.63 38.30 -15.91
N ASP A 348 -50.86 38.74 -16.19
CA ASP A 348 -51.69 38.12 -17.23
C ASP A 348 -51.08 38.25 -18.64
N GLN A 349 -50.20 39.23 -18.85
CA GLN A 349 -49.47 39.42 -20.09
C GLN A 349 -48.35 38.38 -20.27
N GLU A 350 -47.64 38.02 -19.20
CA GLU A 350 -46.65 36.92 -19.20
C GLU A 350 -47.34 35.55 -19.34
N LYS A 351 -48.47 35.35 -18.63
CA LYS A 351 -49.31 34.14 -18.75
C LYS A 351 -49.86 33.97 -20.17
N ASN A 352 -50.21 35.06 -20.86
CA ASN A 352 -50.62 35.01 -22.27
C ASN A 352 -49.44 34.84 -23.24
N ALA A 353 -48.25 35.36 -22.95
CA ALA A 353 -47.07 35.12 -23.78
C ALA A 353 -46.73 33.62 -23.84
N VAL A 354 -46.79 32.92 -22.70
CA VAL A 354 -46.63 31.45 -22.62
C VAL A 354 -47.69 30.72 -23.45
N ARG A 355 -48.98 31.11 -23.33
CA ARG A 355 -50.07 30.50 -24.14
C ARG A 355 -49.90 30.72 -25.64
N VAL A 356 -49.46 31.92 -26.07
CA VAL A 356 -49.26 32.25 -27.49
C VAL A 356 -48.06 31.52 -28.09
N MET A 357 -47.04 31.19 -27.30
CA MET A 357 -45.95 30.32 -27.77
C MET A 357 -46.44 28.89 -28.03
N CYS A 358 -47.28 28.33 -27.16
CA CYS A 358 -47.84 26.99 -27.36
C CYS A 358 -48.75 26.89 -28.60
N SER A 359 -49.56 27.92 -28.90
CA SER A 359 -50.54 27.88 -30.00
C SER A 359 -49.95 27.97 -31.41
N ARG A 360 -48.63 28.17 -31.56
CA ARG A 360 -47.98 28.29 -32.89
C ARG A 360 -47.44 26.97 -33.46
N ALA A 361 -47.55 25.87 -32.72
CA ALA A 361 -47.06 24.55 -33.15
C ALA A 361 -48.06 23.74 -34.01
N GLU A 362 -49.33 24.16 -34.12
CA GLU A 362 -50.43 23.27 -34.57
C GLU A 362 -50.75 23.30 -36.08
N ASN A 363 -50.13 24.18 -36.87
CA ASN A 363 -50.54 24.40 -38.28
C ASN A 363 -49.54 23.85 -39.31
N GLY A 364 -49.60 22.54 -39.56
CA GLY A 364 -48.86 21.84 -40.63
C GLY A 364 -49.77 20.89 -41.45
N PRO A 365 -49.56 20.72 -42.77
CA PRO A 365 -50.55 20.15 -43.69
C PRO A 365 -50.72 18.61 -43.66
N VAL A 366 -50.22 17.91 -42.63
CA VAL A 366 -50.13 16.43 -42.59
C VAL A 366 -51.37 15.77 -41.93
N LEU A 367 -52.26 16.55 -41.33
CA LEU A 367 -53.42 16.05 -40.57
C LEU A 367 -54.49 15.30 -41.40
N ALA A 368 -54.49 15.43 -42.73
CA ALA A 368 -55.46 14.75 -43.61
C ALA A 368 -55.29 13.22 -43.64
N ASP A 369 -54.07 12.71 -43.46
CA ASP A 369 -53.81 11.26 -43.37
C ASP A 369 -54.04 10.73 -41.95
N PHE A 370 -53.94 11.59 -40.92
CA PHE A 370 -54.07 11.22 -39.52
C PHE A 370 -55.50 10.75 -39.16
N ASP A 371 -56.53 11.44 -39.67
CA ASP A 371 -57.94 11.07 -39.50
C ASP A 371 -58.33 9.78 -40.26
N LYS A 372 -57.45 9.30 -41.15
CA LYS A 372 -57.57 8.02 -41.86
C LYS A 372 -56.97 6.87 -41.04
N ILE A 373 -55.80 7.10 -40.43
CA ILE A 373 -55.09 6.14 -39.55
C ILE A 373 -55.90 5.83 -38.28
N ILE A 374 -56.58 6.83 -37.70
CA ILE A 374 -57.43 6.65 -36.51
C ILE A 374 -58.64 5.72 -36.77
N ARG A 375 -59.08 5.59 -38.03
CA ARG A 375 -60.32 4.85 -38.38
C ARG A 375 -60.09 3.36 -38.69
N ASP A 376 -58.88 2.95 -39.04
CA ASP A 376 -58.50 1.55 -39.23
C ASP A 376 -56.97 1.35 -39.07
N PRO A 377 -56.46 1.17 -37.83
CA PRO A 377 -55.02 1.14 -37.57
C PRO A 377 -54.41 -0.23 -37.90
N LYS A 378 -53.54 -0.28 -38.91
CA LYS A 378 -52.65 -1.42 -39.15
C LYS A 378 -51.43 -1.37 -38.23
N ILE A 379 -50.86 -2.55 -37.95
CA ILE A 379 -49.69 -2.70 -37.05
C ILE A 379 -48.50 -1.83 -37.53
N GLU A 380 -48.27 -1.78 -38.83
CA GLU A 380 -47.26 -0.97 -39.52
C GLU A 380 -47.36 0.55 -39.28
N ASP A 381 -48.52 1.04 -38.82
CA ASP A 381 -48.75 2.46 -38.53
C ASP A 381 -48.57 2.78 -37.03
N VAL A 382 -48.68 1.78 -36.15
CA VAL A 382 -48.37 1.92 -34.72
C VAL A 382 -46.85 2.10 -34.51
N GLU A 383 -46.03 1.37 -35.25
CA GLU A 383 -44.56 1.56 -35.24
C GLU A 383 -44.16 3.00 -35.60
N LYS A 384 -44.79 3.58 -36.63
CA LYS A 384 -44.53 4.96 -37.07
C LYS A 384 -44.92 5.99 -36.00
N ILE A 385 -46.02 5.76 -35.28
CA ILE A 385 -46.48 6.62 -34.18
C ILE A 385 -45.54 6.55 -32.98
N ILE A 386 -44.99 5.37 -32.67
CA ILE A 386 -43.99 5.18 -31.60
C ILE A 386 -42.67 5.86 -31.99
N LEU A 387 -42.16 5.61 -33.20
CA LEU A 387 -40.95 6.26 -33.73
C LEU A 387 -41.05 7.79 -33.73
N TRP A 388 -42.18 8.35 -34.15
CA TRP A 388 -42.39 9.81 -34.19
C TRP A 388 -42.35 10.45 -32.79
N ASN A 389 -42.98 9.83 -31.79
CA ASN A 389 -43.03 10.37 -30.43
C ASN A 389 -41.70 10.22 -29.67
N LEU A 390 -40.99 9.09 -29.84
CA LEU A 390 -39.65 8.90 -29.26
C LEU A 390 -38.62 9.90 -29.82
N THR A 391 -38.79 10.33 -31.08
CA THR A 391 -37.90 11.33 -31.71
C THR A 391 -38.12 12.75 -31.16
N LEU A 392 -39.28 13.05 -30.57
CA LEU A 392 -39.67 14.41 -30.17
C LEU A 392 -39.39 14.76 -28.69
N LYS A 393 -39.21 13.78 -27.80
CA LYS A 393 -38.92 14.04 -26.37
C LYS A 393 -37.44 13.86 -26.03
N LYS A 394 -36.66 14.93 -26.22
CA LYS A 394 -35.29 15.05 -25.70
C LYS A 394 -35.28 15.74 -24.32
N THR A 395 -35.44 14.96 -23.25
CA THR A 395 -34.97 15.26 -21.88
C THR A 395 -35.21 14.04 -20.96
N ASP A 396 -34.33 13.81 -20.00
CA ASP A 396 -34.17 12.54 -19.24
C ASP A 396 -35.26 12.20 -18.20
N GLY A 397 -36.52 12.60 -18.44
CA GLY A 397 -37.59 12.50 -17.43
C GLY A 397 -38.75 11.54 -17.71
N ASP A 398 -39.07 11.23 -18.97
CA ASP A 398 -40.49 10.99 -19.30
C ASP A 398 -40.83 9.73 -20.13
N ILE A 399 -40.15 8.61 -19.85
CA ILE A 399 -40.64 7.28 -20.23
C ILE A 399 -41.93 6.95 -19.46
N HIS A 400 -42.07 7.45 -18.22
CA HIS A 400 -43.21 7.15 -17.36
C HIS A 400 -44.52 7.80 -17.84
N GLY A 401 -44.50 9.08 -18.27
CA GLY A 401 -45.68 9.75 -18.82
C GLY A 401 -46.10 9.22 -20.19
N ALA A 402 -45.17 8.68 -20.99
CA ALA A 402 -45.51 7.95 -22.21
C ALA A 402 -46.33 6.69 -21.90
N LEU A 403 -45.96 5.93 -20.88
CA LEU A 403 -46.70 4.73 -20.44
C LEU A 403 -48.06 5.09 -19.82
N GLU A 404 -48.17 6.18 -19.04
CA GLU A 404 -49.45 6.66 -18.50
C GLU A 404 -50.42 7.16 -19.57
N PHE A 405 -49.92 7.84 -20.61
CA PHE A 405 -50.73 8.28 -21.73
C PHE A 405 -51.41 7.09 -22.45
N TYR A 406 -50.67 5.98 -22.64
CA TYR A 406 -51.24 4.74 -23.18
C TYR A 406 -52.18 4.03 -22.20
N ARG A 407 -51.86 3.98 -20.89
CA ARG A 407 -52.75 3.44 -19.85
C ARG A 407 -54.12 4.10 -19.89
N THR A 408 -54.15 5.44 -19.90
CA THR A 408 -55.39 6.22 -19.88
C THR A 408 -56.29 5.94 -21.09
N ARG A 409 -55.72 5.86 -22.30
CA ARG A 409 -56.44 5.59 -23.56
C ARG A 409 -57.00 4.18 -23.68
N ILE A 410 -56.42 3.19 -23.02
CA ILE A 410 -56.88 1.79 -23.07
C ILE A 410 -58.09 1.57 -22.13
N THR A 411 -58.17 2.30 -21.01
CA THR A 411 -59.29 2.19 -20.06
C THR A 411 -60.66 2.67 -20.57
N GLU A 412 -60.75 3.42 -21.66
CA GLU A 412 -62.01 4.06 -22.09
C GLU A 412 -63.03 3.13 -22.80
N LYS A 413 -62.75 1.82 -22.95
CA LYS A 413 -63.66 0.86 -23.62
C LYS A 413 -63.93 -0.41 -22.80
N ASN A 414 -64.77 -0.26 -21.77
CA ASN A 414 -65.32 -1.36 -20.95
C ASN A 414 -66.06 -2.43 -21.78
N ILE A 415 -65.48 -3.62 -21.95
CA ILE A 415 -66.26 -4.86 -22.17
C ILE A 415 -65.56 -6.11 -21.57
N PHE A 416 -66.36 -6.95 -20.88
CA PHE A 416 -66.11 -8.36 -20.45
C PHE A 416 -65.48 -8.69 -19.08
N THR A 417 -65.61 -9.98 -18.73
CA THR A 417 -65.82 -10.53 -17.37
C THR A 417 -64.72 -11.49 -16.90
N GLU A 418 -64.58 -11.67 -15.58
CA GLU A 418 -63.54 -12.51 -14.96
C GLU A 418 -63.78 -14.04 -15.06
N ASP A 419 -62.69 -14.78 -15.27
CA ASP A 419 -62.46 -16.11 -14.67
C ASP A 419 -61.22 -15.99 -13.77
N LYS A 420 -61.15 -16.73 -12.66
CA LYS A 420 -60.17 -16.54 -11.59
C LYS A 420 -59.04 -17.57 -11.56
N ASN A 421 -59.17 -18.69 -12.28
CA ASN A 421 -58.28 -19.84 -12.11
C ASN A 421 -56.97 -19.80 -12.93
N SER A 422 -56.71 -18.79 -13.79
CA SER A 422 -55.43 -18.69 -14.53
C SER A 422 -54.40 -17.72 -13.93
N LYS A 423 -54.81 -16.82 -13.02
CA LYS A 423 -53.99 -15.68 -12.57
C LYS A 423 -52.68 -16.08 -11.89
N ASP A 424 -52.68 -17.10 -11.03
CA ASP A 424 -51.48 -17.47 -10.26
C ASP A 424 -50.41 -18.12 -11.17
N ASP A 425 -50.85 -18.91 -12.15
CA ASP A 425 -50.01 -19.60 -13.14
C ASP A 425 -49.38 -18.62 -14.16
N GLU A 426 -50.02 -17.48 -14.39
CA GLU A 426 -49.52 -16.36 -15.19
C GLU A 426 -48.56 -15.47 -14.40
N ILE A 427 -48.81 -15.26 -13.10
CA ILE A 427 -47.92 -14.49 -12.21
C ILE A 427 -46.56 -15.20 -12.05
N GLU A 428 -46.52 -16.54 -11.93
CA GLU A 428 -45.23 -17.26 -11.89
C GLU A 428 -44.46 -17.17 -13.21
N LYS A 429 -45.13 -17.32 -14.37
CA LYS A 429 -44.47 -17.13 -15.68
C LYS A 429 -43.94 -15.70 -15.86
N PHE A 430 -44.62 -14.70 -15.30
CA PHE A 430 -44.15 -13.31 -15.31
C PHE A 430 -42.97 -13.08 -14.35
N LYS A 431 -42.91 -13.77 -13.20
CA LYS A 431 -41.71 -13.80 -12.34
C LYS A 431 -40.53 -14.42 -13.06
N GLU A 432 -40.70 -15.59 -13.66
CA GLU A 432 -39.65 -16.26 -14.44
C GLU A 432 -39.12 -15.35 -15.55
N LEU A 433 -40.00 -14.62 -16.25
CA LEU A 433 -39.61 -13.62 -17.24
C LEU A 433 -38.81 -12.46 -16.63
N LEU A 434 -39.28 -11.84 -15.55
CA LEU A 434 -38.56 -10.73 -14.88
C LEU A 434 -37.19 -11.18 -14.37
N PHE A 435 -37.10 -12.38 -13.78
CA PHE A 435 -35.82 -12.98 -13.39
C PHE A 435 -34.91 -13.25 -14.59
N SER A 436 -35.45 -13.72 -15.72
CA SER A 436 -34.66 -13.92 -16.96
C SER A 436 -34.12 -12.61 -17.55
N LEU A 437 -34.77 -11.49 -17.24
CA LEU A 437 -34.33 -10.13 -17.61
C LEU A 437 -33.37 -9.51 -16.59
N GLY A 438 -32.99 -10.22 -15.52
CA GLY A 438 -32.08 -9.76 -14.48
C GLY A 438 -32.72 -8.90 -13.38
N VAL A 439 -34.06 -8.80 -13.34
CA VAL A 439 -34.77 -8.02 -12.32
C VAL A 439 -34.67 -8.74 -10.97
N SER A 440 -34.20 -8.04 -9.93
CA SER A 440 -34.00 -8.62 -8.59
C SER A 440 -35.30 -9.20 -8.00
N SER A 441 -35.22 -10.09 -7.00
CA SER A 441 -36.42 -10.64 -6.34
C SER A 441 -37.30 -9.56 -5.72
N ASP A 442 -36.67 -8.53 -5.16
CA ASP A 442 -37.37 -7.48 -4.42
C ASP A 442 -38.01 -6.50 -5.39
N THR A 443 -37.32 -6.14 -6.47
CA THR A 443 -37.89 -5.37 -7.59
C THR A 443 -38.99 -6.14 -8.30
N THR A 444 -38.82 -7.44 -8.53
CA THR A 444 -39.84 -8.33 -9.14
C THR A 444 -41.07 -8.41 -8.26
N LYS A 445 -40.89 -8.57 -6.95
CA LYS A 445 -41.98 -8.56 -5.97
C LYS A 445 -42.70 -7.21 -5.93
N ASP A 446 -41.98 -6.10 -5.90
CA ASP A 446 -42.55 -4.75 -5.86
C ASP A 446 -43.28 -4.41 -7.18
N ILE A 447 -42.75 -4.80 -8.33
CA ILE A 447 -43.47 -4.74 -9.62
C ILE A 447 -44.75 -5.56 -9.55
N ILE A 448 -44.72 -6.81 -9.07
CA ILE A 448 -45.91 -7.67 -9.01
C ILE A 448 -46.93 -7.15 -8.00
N ASP A 449 -46.51 -6.69 -6.83
CA ASP A 449 -47.39 -6.15 -5.79
C ASP A 449 -48.06 -4.84 -6.26
N ARG A 450 -47.34 -3.99 -7.03
CA ARG A 450 -47.94 -2.83 -7.73
C ARG A 450 -48.88 -3.24 -8.88
N GLN A 451 -48.57 -4.32 -9.60
CA GLN A 451 -49.37 -4.80 -10.74
C GLN A 451 -50.55 -5.71 -10.36
N LYS A 452 -50.64 -6.21 -9.11
CA LYS A 452 -51.79 -7.02 -8.63
C LYS A 452 -53.14 -6.33 -8.81
N HIS A 453 -53.18 -5.00 -8.79
CA HIS A 453 -54.39 -4.22 -9.09
C HIS A 453 -54.65 -4.03 -10.59
N THR A 454 -53.64 -4.20 -11.45
CA THR A 454 -53.72 -4.07 -12.92
C THR A 454 -54.00 -5.38 -13.63
N PHE A 455 -53.59 -6.53 -13.06
CA PHE A 455 -53.89 -7.88 -13.58
C PHE A 455 -55.41 -8.21 -13.64
N GLY A 456 -56.29 -7.34 -13.15
CA GLY A 456 -57.72 -7.39 -13.42
C GLY A 456 -58.13 -6.98 -14.85
N PHE A 457 -57.26 -6.28 -15.60
CA PHE A 457 -57.62 -5.62 -16.86
C PHE A 457 -57.00 -6.23 -18.13
N PHE A 458 -56.06 -7.17 -18.02
CA PHE A 458 -55.39 -7.81 -19.16
C PHE A 458 -55.92 -9.22 -19.47
N ASN A 459 -57.25 -9.38 -19.54
CA ASN A 459 -57.83 -10.61 -20.06
C ASN A 459 -58.14 -10.49 -21.56
N ILE A 460 -57.10 -10.67 -22.40
CA ILE A 460 -57.25 -10.85 -23.85
C ILE A 460 -57.08 -12.35 -24.16
N PRO A 461 -58.16 -13.10 -24.46
CA PRO A 461 -58.04 -14.48 -24.90
C PRO A 461 -57.26 -14.57 -26.21
N GLY A 462 -56.04 -15.11 -26.16
CA GLY A 462 -55.30 -15.56 -27.34
C GLY A 462 -54.18 -14.65 -27.87
N LYS A 463 -53.80 -13.55 -27.20
CA LYS A 463 -52.56 -12.81 -27.52
C LYS A 463 -51.74 -12.48 -26.28
N ILE A 464 -50.88 -13.44 -25.94
CA ILE A 464 -49.74 -13.29 -25.03
C ILE A 464 -48.94 -12.04 -25.46
N PHE A 465 -48.50 -11.21 -24.51
CA PHE A 465 -47.40 -10.27 -24.72
C PHE A 465 -46.14 -11.12 -24.96
N THR A 466 -45.90 -11.50 -26.21
CA THR A 466 -44.87 -12.49 -26.54
C THR A 466 -43.49 -11.95 -26.17
N ILE A 467 -42.62 -12.87 -25.75
CA ILE A 467 -41.19 -12.57 -25.50
C ILE A 467 -40.57 -11.86 -26.71
N GLU A 468 -40.98 -12.19 -27.93
CA GLU A 468 -40.58 -11.50 -29.16
C GLU A 468 -40.95 -10.01 -29.19
N LEU A 469 -42.16 -9.61 -28.79
CA LEU A 469 -42.55 -8.20 -28.76
C LEU A 469 -41.71 -7.38 -27.76
N LEU A 470 -41.32 -8.01 -26.65
CA LEU A 470 -40.42 -7.40 -25.66
C LEU A 470 -38.99 -7.30 -26.20
N LYS A 471 -38.48 -8.35 -26.87
CA LYS A 471 -37.19 -8.30 -27.58
C LYS A 471 -37.16 -7.18 -28.62
N ASP A 472 -38.21 -7.05 -29.43
CA ASP A 472 -38.31 -6.04 -30.48
C ASP A 472 -38.43 -4.62 -29.91
N THR A 473 -39.13 -4.46 -28.78
CA THR A 473 -39.15 -3.18 -28.04
C THR A 473 -37.76 -2.80 -27.51
N VAL A 474 -36.99 -3.76 -26.99
CA VAL A 474 -35.60 -3.51 -26.51
C VAL A 474 -34.65 -3.21 -27.69
N LYS A 475 -34.80 -3.87 -28.85
CA LYS A 475 -34.08 -3.52 -30.08
C LYS A 475 -34.40 -2.09 -30.52
N LEU A 476 -35.68 -1.72 -30.58
CA LEU A 476 -36.12 -0.37 -30.96
C LEU A 476 -35.58 0.69 -30.00
N LEU A 477 -35.60 0.44 -28.68
CA LEU A 477 -34.99 1.33 -27.70
C LEU A 477 -33.48 1.47 -27.95
N ALA A 478 -32.74 0.37 -28.14
CA ALA A 478 -31.30 0.41 -28.44
C ALA A 478 -30.99 1.15 -29.76
N ILE A 479 -31.90 1.12 -30.75
CA ILE A 479 -31.82 1.90 -31.99
C ILE A 479 -32.04 3.41 -31.73
N VAL A 480 -32.92 3.79 -30.80
CA VAL A 480 -33.20 5.19 -30.47
C VAL A 480 -32.17 5.82 -29.51
N LEU A 481 -31.54 5.03 -28.62
CA LEU A 481 -30.51 5.52 -27.70
C LEU A 481 -29.39 6.28 -28.44
N ASN A 482 -28.98 7.43 -27.88
CA ASN A 482 -27.80 8.12 -28.37
C ASN A 482 -26.52 7.38 -27.90
N GLU A 483 -25.36 7.73 -28.47
CA GLU A 483 -24.10 7.03 -28.20
C GLU A 483 -23.74 7.03 -26.71
N ASN A 484 -23.97 8.15 -26.00
CA ASN A 484 -23.66 8.27 -24.58
C ASN A 484 -24.59 7.41 -23.72
N ASP A 485 -25.90 7.38 -24.01
CA ASP A 485 -26.86 6.56 -23.27
C ASP A 485 -26.55 5.07 -23.43
N MET A 486 -26.18 4.66 -24.65
CA MET A 486 -25.73 3.31 -24.97
C MET A 486 -24.46 2.94 -24.18
N PHE A 487 -23.49 3.85 -24.11
CA PHE A 487 -22.29 3.65 -23.28
C PHE A 487 -22.61 3.62 -21.77
N ALA A 488 -23.57 4.43 -21.30
CA ALA A 488 -24.00 4.44 -19.90
C ALA A 488 -24.67 3.11 -19.52
N CYS A 489 -25.64 2.65 -20.32
CA CYS A 489 -26.28 1.34 -20.12
C CYS A 489 -25.26 0.19 -20.20
N ALA A 490 -24.29 0.25 -21.12
CA ALA A 490 -23.27 -0.79 -21.21
C ALA A 490 -22.28 -0.81 -20.03
N ARG A 491 -22.07 0.33 -19.33
CA ARG A 491 -21.24 0.42 -18.12
C ARG A 491 -21.95 -0.04 -16.85
N ASP A 492 -23.28 0.03 -16.80
CA ASP A 492 -24.04 -0.39 -15.61
C ASP A 492 -23.92 -1.90 -15.39
N HIS A 493 -23.38 -2.29 -14.22
CA HIS A 493 -23.25 -3.67 -13.80
C HIS A 493 -24.60 -4.36 -13.51
N GLY A 494 -25.69 -3.61 -13.43
CA GLY A 494 -27.07 -4.13 -13.40
C GLY A 494 -27.63 -4.51 -14.77
N THR A 495 -27.00 -4.06 -15.87
CA THR A 495 -27.49 -4.35 -17.22
C THR A 495 -27.39 -5.84 -17.55
N SER A 496 -28.50 -6.45 -17.95
CA SER A 496 -28.58 -7.88 -18.20
C SER A 496 -27.82 -8.30 -19.46
N SER A 497 -27.34 -9.54 -19.47
CA SER A 497 -26.58 -10.15 -20.57
C SER A 497 -27.27 -10.01 -21.94
N PHE A 498 -28.60 -10.19 -21.97
CA PHE A 498 -29.44 -9.99 -23.14
C PHE A 498 -29.49 -8.52 -23.62
N MET A 499 -29.54 -7.56 -22.68
CA MET A 499 -29.53 -6.14 -23.03
C MET A 499 -28.15 -5.72 -23.56
N LEU A 500 -27.05 -6.17 -22.96
CA LEU A 500 -25.69 -5.96 -23.45
C LEU A 500 -25.51 -6.49 -24.88
N GLU A 501 -26.07 -7.67 -25.19
CA GLU A 501 -26.06 -8.21 -26.54
C GLU A 501 -26.91 -7.38 -27.52
N THR A 502 -28.09 -6.92 -27.09
CA THR A 502 -28.95 -6.08 -27.93
C THR A 502 -28.31 -4.71 -28.23
N LEU A 503 -27.66 -4.09 -27.24
CA LEU A 503 -26.91 -2.84 -27.43
C LEU A 503 -25.76 -3.02 -28.43
N TYR A 504 -25.00 -4.11 -28.35
CA TYR A 504 -23.92 -4.39 -29.32
C TYR A 504 -24.47 -4.57 -30.74
N ASN A 505 -25.53 -5.35 -30.92
CA ASN A 505 -26.09 -5.62 -32.24
C ASN A 505 -26.64 -4.34 -32.87
N ALA A 506 -27.41 -3.54 -32.11
CA ALA A 506 -27.90 -2.22 -32.55
C ALA A 506 -26.76 -1.25 -32.88
N ALA A 507 -25.65 -1.28 -32.14
CA ALA A 507 -24.46 -0.48 -32.44
C ALA A 507 -23.78 -0.89 -33.76
N THR A 508 -23.78 -2.18 -34.11
CA THR A 508 -23.24 -2.66 -35.39
C THR A 508 -24.15 -2.44 -36.59
N GLU A 509 -25.44 -2.22 -36.38
CA GLU A 509 -26.41 -1.86 -37.42
C GLU A 509 -26.44 -0.34 -37.67
N LYS A 510 -26.11 0.48 -36.66
CA LYS A 510 -25.93 1.93 -36.77
C LYS A 510 -24.66 2.27 -37.57
N PRO A 511 -24.65 3.40 -38.32
CA PRO A 511 -23.46 3.92 -38.97
C PRO A 511 -22.50 4.63 -37.99
N LEU A 512 -22.16 3.95 -36.89
CA LEU A 512 -21.16 4.41 -35.93
C LEU A 512 -19.77 4.37 -36.56
N ASN A 513 -18.88 5.28 -36.15
CA ASN A 513 -17.47 5.16 -36.54
C ASN A 513 -16.82 3.97 -35.81
N ASN A 514 -15.76 3.40 -36.41
CA ASN A 514 -15.09 2.22 -35.86
C ASN A 514 -14.56 2.44 -34.43
N ASN A 515 -14.14 3.66 -34.09
CA ASN A 515 -13.62 3.98 -32.75
C ASN A 515 -14.73 3.90 -31.68
N HIS A 516 -15.96 4.29 -32.01
CA HIS A 516 -17.12 4.17 -31.11
C HIS A 516 -17.52 2.70 -30.91
N ILE A 517 -17.43 1.88 -31.97
CA ILE A 517 -17.65 0.44 -31.90
C ILE A 517 -16.58 -0.24 -31.04
N ASP A 518 -15.30 0.13 -31.18
CA ASP A 518 -14.22 -0.43 -30.37
C ASP A 518 -14.28 0.07 -28.91
N HIS A 519 -14.67 1.33 -28.66
CA HIS A 519 -14.96 1.81 -27.31
C HIS A 519 -16.14 1.04 -26.66
N LEU A 520 -17.20 0.75 -27.41
CA LEU A 520 -18.30 -0.07 -26.93
C LEU A 520 -17.85 -1.50 -26.59
N LYS A 521 -17.06 -2.15 -27.46
CA LYS A 521 -16.48 -3.49 -27.17
C LYS A 521 -15.65 -3.47 -25.89
N SER A 522 -14.87 -2.42 -25.66
CA SER A 522 -14.08 -2.25 -24.45
C SER A 522 -14.97 -2.16 -23.20
N ILE A 523 -16.01 -1.31 -23.23
CA ILE A 523 -16.99 -1.18 -22.14
C ILE A 523 -17.69 -2.52 -21.87
N LEU A 524 -18.29 -3.12 -22.91
CA LEU A 524 -19.01 -4.39 -22.80
C LEU A 524 -18.08 -5.48 -22.24
N SER A 525 -16.84 -5.57 -22.72
CA SER A 525 -15.88 -6.54 -22.21
C SER A 525 -15.58 -6.39 -20.71
N GLY A 526 -15.74 -5.19 -20.16
CA GLY A 526 -15.54 -4.92 -18.73
C GLY A 526 -16.75 -5.24 -17.86
N ASN A 527 -17.95 -5.33 -18.46
CA ASN A 527 -19.18 -5.58 -17.72
C ASN A 527 -19.28 -7.04 -17.26
N PRO A 528 -19.45 -7.33 -15.96
CA PRO A 528 -19.47 -8.69 -15.42
C PRO A 528 -20.66 -9.55 -15.89
N ASN A 529 -21.68 -8.96 -16.53
CA ASN A 529 -22.81 -9.70 -17.10
C ASN A 529 -22.65 -10.03 -18.59
N THR A 530 -21.54 -9.62 -19.24
CA THR A 530 -21.35 -9.85 -20.67
C THR A 530 -21.30 -11.35 -21.01
N PRO A 531 -22.08 -11.82 -22.01
CA PRO A 531 -22.09 -13.23 -22.39
C PRO A 531 -20.70 -13.73 -22.81
N THR A 532 -20.35 -14.96 -22.41
CA THR A 532 -19.08 -15.60 -22.79
C THR A 532 -18.86 -15.65 -24.31
N GLY A 533 -19.88 -15.97 -25.10
CA GLY A 533 -19.79 -15.97 -26.57
C GLY A 533 -19.52 -14.57 -27.18
N MET A 534 -19.88 -13.50 -26.47
CA MET A 534 -19.54 -12.14 -26.85
C MET A 534 -18.08 -11.81 -26.54
N LEU A 535 -17.57 -12.21 -25.38
CA LEU A 535 -16.14 -12.09 -25.03
C LEU A 535 -15.26 -12.87 -26.03
N GLU A 536 -15.70 -14.06 -26.45
CA GLU A 536 -15.05 -14.84 -27.52
C GLU A 536 -15.07 -14.10 -28.86
N LYS A 537 -16.19 -13.48 -29.25
CA LYS A 537 -16.27 -12.64 -30.46
C LYS A 537 -15.32 -11.44 -30.40
N PHE A 538 -15.16 -10.82 -29.22
CA PHE A 538 -14.31 -9.64 -29.02
C PHE A 538 -12.82 -9.97 -28.86
N SER A 539 -12.47 -11.18 -28.45
CA SER A 539 -11.09 -11.62 -28.20
C SER A 539 -10.12 -11.49 -29.40
N ASN A 540 -10.64 -11.40 -30.62
CA ASN A 540 -9.86 -11.17 -31.85
C ASN A 540 -9.63 -9.68 -32.18
N THR A 541 -9.98 -8.77 -31.26
CA THR A 541 -9.73 -7.33 -31.40
C THR A 541 -8.24 -6.97 -31.44
N LYS A 542 -7.95 -5.83 -32.06
CA LYS A 542 -6.64 -5.15 -31.99
C LYS A 542 -6.56 -4.15 -30.84
N ASP A 543 -7.69 -3.72 -30.28
CA ASP A 543 -7.69 -2.80 -29.14
C ASP A 543 -7.23 -3.51 -27.86
N TYR A 544 -6.12 -3.01 -27.32
CA TYR A 544 -5.50 -3.47 -26.09
C TYR A 544 -6.42 -3.31 -24.86
N SER A 545 -7.24 -2.25 -24.81
CA SER A 545 -8.15 -1.96 -23.70
C SER A 545 -9.23 -3.04 -23.59
N THR A 546 -9.83 -3.40 -24.73
CA THR A 546 -10.78 -4.50 -24.86
C THR A 546 -10.15 -5.83 -24.45
N ARG A 547 -8.90 -6.12 -24.85
CA ARG A 547 -8.20 -7.36 -24.44
C ARG A 547 -8.01 -7.46 -22.92
N ILE A 548 -7.62 -6.36 -22.25
CA ILE A 548 -7.54 -6.31 -20.77
C ILE A 548 -8.90 -6.62 -20.17
N ASN A 549 -9.94 -5.92 -20.62
CA ASN A 549 -11.27 -6.03 -20.04
C ASN A 549 -11.81 -7.45 -20.19
N ILE A 550 -11.60 -8.11 -21.34
CA ILE A 550 -11.91 -9.54 -21.53
C ILE A 550 -11.15 -10.42 -20.51
N LEU A 551 -9.83 -10.23 -20.36
CA LEU A 551 -9.03 -11.05 -19.43
C LEU A 551 -9.39 -10.86 -17.96
N MET A 552 -9.91 -9.69 -17.59
CA MET A 552 -10.37 -9.35 -16.24
C MET A 552 -11.86 -9.71 -16.00
N ASN A 553 -12.60 -10.09 -17.03
CA ASN A 553 -14.03 -10.40 -16.92
C ASN A 553 -14.26 -11.77 -16.23
N PRO A 554 -15.15 -11.88 -15.23
CA PRO A 554 -15.42 -13.16 -14.55
C PRO A 554 -16.01 -14.24 -15.47
N ASN A 555 -16.67 -13.87 -16.58
CA ASN A 555 -17.29 -14.80 -17.53
C ASN A 555 -16.37 -15.19 -18.71
N VAL A 556 -15.10 -14.81 -18.67
CA VAL A 556 -14.13 -15.11 -19.74
C VAL A 556 -13.94 -16.62 -19.91
N SER A 557 -14.01 -17.11 -21.15
CA SER A 557 -13.70 -18.51 -21.43
C SER A 557 -12.23 -18.73 -21.75
N LYS A 558 -11.79 -19.97 -21.57
CA LYS A 558 -10.51 -20.47 -22.09
C LYS A 558 -10.34 -20.22 -23.60
N GLN A 559 -11.43 -20.22 -24.38
CA GLN A 559 -11.38 -19.90 -25.81
C GLN A 559 -11.08 -18.42 -26.07
N ALA A 560 -11.73 -17.50 -25.34
CA ALA A 560 -11.43 -16.08 -25.42
C ALA A 560 -9.97 -15.78 -25.01
N VAL A 561 -9.46 -16.42 -23.96
CA VAL A 561 -8.05 -16.28 -23.53
C VAL A 561 -7.10 -16.84 -24.58
N ASN A 562 -7.36 -18.02 -25.15
CA ASN A 562 -6.56 -18.59 -26.23
C ASN A 562 -6.49 -17.69 -27.47
N ASN A 563 -7.62 -17.11 -27.87
CA ASN A 563 -7.69 -16.17 -28.99
C ASN A 563 -6.84 -14.91 -28.71
N ILE A 564 -6.90 -14.34 -27.50
CA ILE A 564 -6.04 -13.22 -27.10
C ILE A 564 -4.57 -13.63 -27.16
N LEU A 565 -4.20 -14.78 -26.58
CA LEU A 565 -2.83 -15.31 -26.59
C LEU A 565 -2.29 -15.58 -28.00
N SER A 566 -3.14 -16.01 -28.95
CA SER A 566 -2.73 -16.18 -30.35
C SER A 566 -2.56 -14.87 -31.12
N ASN A 567 -3.19 -13.79 -30.66
CA ASN A 567 -3.11 -12.46 -31.26
C ASN A 567 -2.08 -11.54 -30.58
N ILE A 568 -1.50 -11.97 -29.45
CA ILE A 568 -0.35 -11.32 -28.80
C ILE A 568 0.92 -11.68 -29.59
N ASN A 569 1.46 -10.69 -30.30
CA ASN A 569 2.72 -10.81 -31.04
C ASN A 569 3.91 -10.33 -30.18
N ASP A 570 5.16 -10.54 -30.62
CA ASP A 570 6.33 -10.10 -29.86
C ASP A 570 6.39 -8.58 -29.60
N ASN A 571 5.86 -7.73 -30.50
CA ASN A 571 5.76 -6.29 -30.24
C ASN A 571 4.72 -5.97 -29.15
N ASP A 572 3.64 -6.74 -29.03
CA ASP A 572 2.69 -6.58 -27.92
C ASP A 572 3.38 -6.95 -26.59
N ILE A 573 4.22 -7.99 -26.58
CA ILE A 573 5.01 -8.40 -25.40
C ILE A 573 6.10 -7.37 -25.07
N ASP A 574 6.75 -6.79 -26.07
CA ASP A 574 7.72 -5.69 -25.89
C ASP A 574 7.05 -4.40 -25.41
N THR A 575 5.84 -4.12 -25.88
CA THR A 575 5.02 -2.96 -25.45
C THR A 575 4.60 -3.14 -24.00
N ILE A 576 4.13 -4.35 -23.63
CA ILE A 576 3.93 -4.77 -22.25
C ILE A 576 5.20 -4.52 -21.41
N ALA A 577 6.36 -4.98 -21.88
CA ALA A 577 7.63 -4.86 -21.15
C ALA A 577 8.13 -3.41 -21.00
N ARG A 578 7.59 -2.45 -21.77
CA ARG A 578 7.94 -1.02 -21.74
C ARG A 578 6.96 -0.15 -20.92
N GLY A 579 6.13 -0.75 -20.07
CA GLY A 579 5.28 -0.03 -19.10
C GLY A 579 3.77 -0.14 -19.32
N HIS A 580 3.32 -1.04 -20.20
CA HIS A 580 1.90 -1.39 -20.35
C HIS A 580 1.51 -2.49 -19.35
N ASP A 581 1.68 -2.20 -18.06
CA ASP A 581 1.54 -3.13 -16.91
C ASP A 581 0.19 -3.84 -16.88
N LEU A 582 -0.90 -3.17 -17.28
CA LEU A 582 -2.27 -3.67 -17.09
C LEU A 582 -2.57 -4.97 -17.84
N LEU A 583 -2.09 -5.14 -19.08
CA LEU A 583 -2.27 -6.41 -19.80
C LEU A 583 -1.40 -7.53 -19.22
N LYS A 584 -0.19 -7.23 -18.73
CA LYS A 584 0.63 -8.24 -18.03
C LYS A 584 -0.02 -8.64 -16.70
N ILE A 585 -0.53 -7.69 -15.92
CA ILE A 585 -1.33 -7.93 -14.72
C ILE A 585 -2.57 -8.77 -15.03
N ALA A 586 -3.30 -8.48 -16.11
CA ALA A 586 -4.49 -9.23 -16.51
C ALA A 586 -4.15 -10.67 -16.93
N LEU A 587 -3.11 -10.85 -17.75
CA LEU A 587 -2.60 -12.18 -18.14
C LEU A 587 -2.11 -12.98 -16.93
N LEU A 588 -1.32 -12.36 -16.05
CA LEU A 588 -0.79 -12.99 -14.84
C LEU A 588 -1.90 -13.39 -13.87
N SER A 589 -2.99 -12.61 -13.76
CA SER A 589 -4.12 -12.88 -12.87
C SER A 589 -5.08 -13.96 -13.40
N ASN A 590 -5.12 -14.21 -14.71
CA ASN A 590 -6.17 -15.02 -15.33
C ASN A 590 -5.86 -16.53 -15.28
N PRO A 591 -6.73 -17.37 -14.67
CA PRO A 591 -6.47 -18.79 -14.46
C PRO A 591 -6.55 -19.67 -15.71
N PHE A 592 -6.94 -19.13 -16.87
CA PHE A 592 -6.94 -19.85 -18.13
C PHE A 592 -5.67 -19.64 -18.96
N VAL A 593 -4.76 -18.73 -18.55
CA VAL A 593 -3.48 -18.53 -19.22
C VAL A 593 -2.55 -19.70 -18.92
N PRO A 594 -2.05 -20.44 -19.93
CA PRO A 594 -1.16 -21.58 -19.72
C PRO A 594 0.19 -21.20 -19.08
N ASP A 595 0.72 -22.11 -18.25
CA ASP A 595 2.00 -21.92 -17.54
C ASP A 595 3.18 -21.60 -18.47
N ASP A 596 3.26 -22.16 -19.68
CA ASP A 596 4.34 -21.86 -20.63
C ASP A 596 4.31 -20.39 -21.08
N LYS A 597 3.12 -19.81 -21.18
CA LYS A 597 2.91 -18.39 -21.47
C LYS A 597 3.23 -17.52 -20.26
N LEU A 598 2.84 -17.95 -19.06
CA LEU A 598 3.25 -17.27 -17.82
C LEU A 598 4.78 -17.25 -17.69
N GLN A 599 5.46 -18.38 -17.86
CA GLN A 599 6.93 -18.47 -17.83
C GLN A 599 7.58 -17.55 -18.88
N THR A 600 7.04 -17.50 -20.10
CA THR A 600 7.53 -16.59 -21.15
C THR A 600 7.44 -15.11 -20.73
N LEU A 601 6.36 -14.72 -20.05
CA LEU A 601 6.21 -13.36 -19.48
C LEU A 601 7.16 -13.09 -18.30
N LEU A 602 7.54 -14.10 -17.53
CA LEU A 602 8.50 -13.98 -16.42
C LEU A 602 9.95 -13.83 -16.87
N ILE A 603 10.32 -14.46 -18.00
CA ILE A 603 11.71 -14.47 -18.49
C ILE A 603 12.11 -13.10 -19.06
N LYS A 604 11.19 -12.37 -19.71
CA LYS A 604 11.52 -11.11 -20.42
C LYS A 604 11.74 -9.91 -19.48
N SER A 605 11.11 -9.83 -18.31
CA SER A 605 11.37 -8.74 -17.36
C SER A 605 11.07 -9.10 -15.89
N PRO A 606 11.81 -8.52 -14.92
CA PRO A 606 11.53 -8.70 -13.51
C PRO A 606 10.13 -8.17 -13.15
N LEU A 607 9.31 -9.00 -12.48
CA LEU A 607 7.97 -8.57 -12.06
C LEU A 607 7.97 -7.33 -11.15
N SER A 608 7.09 -6.37 -11.44
CA SER A 608 6.71 -5.32 -10.50
C SER A 608 5.92 -5.89 -9.32
N PHE A 609 5.73 -5.11 -8.24
CA PHE A 609 4.90 -5.50 -7.10
C PHE A 609 3.47 -5.88 -7.52
N ALA A 610 2.86 -5.06 -8.39
CA ALA A 610 1.50 -5.29 -8.88
C ALA A 610 1.39 -6.57 -9.73
N GLU A 611 2.41 -6.85 -10.54
CA GLU A 611 2.50 -8.08 -11.35
C GLU A 611 2.74 -9.33 -10.50
N MET A 612 3.56 -9.24 -9.45
CA MET A 612 3.75 -10.34 -8.50
C MET A 612 2.45 -10.64 -7.74
N GLY A 613 1.75 -9.60 -7.28
CA GLY A 613 0.42 -9.75 -6.67
C GLY A 613 -0.62 -10.30 -7.65
N ALA A 614 -0.53 -9.98 -8.94
CA ALA A 614 -1.38 -10.55 -9.99
C ALA A 614 -1.14 -12.05 -10.14
N LEU A 615 0.11 -12.47 -10.31
CA LEU A 615 0.49 -13.88 -10.41
C LEU A 615 0.08 -14.68 -9.17
N LEU A 616 0.25 -14.11 -7.97
CA LEU A 616 -0.13 -14.76 -6.72
C LEU A 616 -1.63 -14.70 -6.39
N ARG A 617 -2.48 -14.09 -7.25
CA ARG A 617 -3.94 -14.29 -7.23
C ARG A 617 -4.40 -15.38 -8.20
N ASN A 618 -3.55 -15.78 -9.14
CA ASN A 618 -3.86 -16.82 -10.11
C ASN A 618 -3.74 -18.20 -9.45
N SER A 619 -4.89 -18.79 -9.09
CA SER A 619 -4.98 -20.11 -8.46
C SER A 619 -4.50 -21.26 -9.37
N ALA A 620 -4.44 -21.05 -10.68
CA ALA A 620 -3.98 -22.04 -11.64
C ALA A 620 -2.46 -22.00 -11.90
N ALA A 621 -1.78 -20.90 -11.57
CA ALA A 621 -0.33 -20.78 -11.75
C ALA A 621 0.40 -21.86 -10.95
N SER A 622 1.19 -22.70 -11.62
CA SER A 622 1.88 -23.79 -10.93
C SER A 622 3.07 -23.33 -10.09
N THR A 623 3.52 -24.22 -9.22
CA THR A 623 4.73 -24.09 -8.41
C THR A 623 5.94 -23.65 -9.23
N ALA A 624 6.14 -24.20 -10.43
CA ALA A 624 7.28 -23.84 -11.28
C ALA A 624 7.24 -22.37 -11.74
N VAL A 625 6.05 -21.81 -11.99
CA VAL A 625 5.86 -20.41 -12.37
C VAL A 625 6.14 -19.49 -11.19
N ILE A 626 5.53 -19.79 -10.03
CA ILE A 626 5.67 -19.01 -8.80
C ILE A 626 7.13 -19.01 -8.33
N ASP A 627 7.76 -20.19 -8.25
CA ASP A 627 9.14 -20.34 -7.85
C ASP A 627 10.11 -19.69 -8.86
N GLY A 628 9.79 -19.75 -10.15
CA GLY A 628 10.51 -19.04 -11.21
C GLY A 628 10.48 -17.53 -11.03
N SER A 629 9.32 -16.97 -10.66
CA SER A 629 9.16 -15.52 -10.42
C SER A 629 9.95 -15.01 -9.21
N PHE A 630 10.25 -15.89 -8.24
CA PHE A 630 11.01 -15.59 -7.02
C PHE A 630 12.54 -15.80 -7.18
N ARG A 631 13.05 -15.97 -8.40
CA ARG A 631 14.49 -16.10 -8.68
C ARG A 631 15.17 -14.72 -8.79
N GLY A 632 15.63 -14.20 -7.66
CA GLY A 632 16.52 -13.04 -7.60
C GLY A 632 16.98 -12.75 -6.16
N PRO A 633 18.27 -12.49 -5.90
CA PRO A 633 18.81 -12.41 -4.53
C PRO A 633 18.46 -11.11 -3.76
N GLU A 634 17.91 -10.07 -4.41
CA GLU A 634 17.92 -8.70 -3.85
C GLU A 634 16.59 -7.93 -4.00
N ARG A 635 15.44 -8.60 -4.21
CA ARG A 635 14.18 -7.85 -4.18
C ARG A 635 13.75 -7.59 -2.75
N ILE A 636 13.51 -6.32 -2.43
CA ILE A 636 12.77 -5.90 -1.24
C ILE A 636 11.37 -6.55 -1.34
N VAL A 637 11.15 -7.64 -0.61
CA VAL A 637 9.88 -8.35 -0.66
C VAL A 637 8.94 -7.70 0.34
N TYR A 638 8.10 -6.80 -0.18
CA TYR A 638 7.00 -6.19 0.55
C TYR A 638 6.19 -7.23 1.36
N PRO A 639 5.78 -6.94 2.60
CA PRO A 639 5.03 -7.86 3.45
C PRO A 639 3.79 -8.49 2.79
N GLU A 640 3.14 -7.77 1.87
CA GLU A 640 2.01 -8.23 1.08
C GLU A 640 2.39 -9.35 0.08
N ILE A 641 3.59 -9.32 -0.50
CA ILE A 641 4.05 -10.41 -1.36
C ILE A 641 4.41 -11.63 -0.53
N LEU A 642 5.05 -11.44 0.63
CA LEU A 642 5.29 -12.52 1.59
C LEU A 642 3.96 -13.12 2.09
N LYS A 643 2.93 -12.30 2.33
CA LYS A 643 1.54 -12.71 2.62
C LYS A 643 1.02 -13.67 1.57
N MET A 644 1.09 -13.24 0.32
CA MET A 644 0.48 -13.95 -0.80
C MET A 644 1.24 -15.25 -1.10
N LEU A 645 2.57 -15.26 -1.02
CA LEU A 645 3.39 -16.48 -1.09
C LEU A 645 3.06 -17.47 0.06
N ALA A 646 2.99 -16.98 1.30
CA ALA A 646 2.62 -17.82 2.44
C ALA A 646 1.19 -18.38 2.33
N GLN A 647 0.28 -17.68 1.63
CA GLN A 647 -1.11 -18.09 1.45
C GLN A 647 -1.37 -18.92 0.18
N HIS A 648 -0.59 -18.77 -0.88
CA HIS A 648 -0.89 -19.38 -2.19
C HIS A 648 -0.60 -20.88 -2.18
N PRO A 649 -1.58 -21.75 -2.52
CA PRO A 649 -1.46 -23.19 -2.32
C PRO A 649 -0.30 -23.84 -3.08
N ASN A 650 0.12 -23.27 -4.22
CA ASN A 650 1.12 -23.87 -5.10
C ASN A 650 2.56 -23.40 -4.82
N THR A 651 2.81 -22.45 -3.90
CA THR A 651 4.18 -22.06 -3.50
C THR A 651 4.95 -23.25 -2.90
N SER A 652 6.17 -23.53 -3.39
CA SER A 652 6.97 -24.66 -2.91
C SER A 652 7.53 -24.45 -1.50
N ASN A 653 7.93 -25.56 -0.85
CA ASN A 653 8.66 -25.50 0.41
C ASN A 653 10.00 -24.75 0.29
N ASP A 654 10.70 -24.82 -0.84
CA ASP A 654 11.95 -24.05 -1.06
C ASP A 654 11.72 -22.54 -1.06
N VAL A 655 10.61 -22.07 -1.63
CA VAL A 655 10.22 -20.66 -1.55
C VAL A 655 9.68 -20.31 -0.17
N LEU A 656 8.90 -21.18 0.48
CA LEU A 656 8.41 -20.96 1.84
C LEU A 656 9.55 -20.89 2.88
N ILE A 657 10.64 -21.66 2.70
CA ILE A 657 11.87 -21.53 3.52
C ILE A 657 12.47 -20.13 3.36
N LYS A 658 12.57 -19.60 2.14
CA LYS A 658 13.10 -18.24 1.89
C LYS A 658 12.18 -17.16 2.45
N VAL A 659 10.86 -17.30 2.26
CA VAL A 659 9.84 -16.40 2.83
C VAL A 659 9.91 -16.42 4.36
N ALA A 660 10.09 -17.60 4.97
CA ALA A 660 10.27 -17.74 6.41
C ALA A 660 11.56 -17.08 6.91
N HIS A 661 12.69 -17.24 6.20
CA HIS A 661 13.95 -16.57 6.54
C HIS A 661 13.80 -15.04 6.52
N ILE A 662 13.28 -14.48 5.42
CA ILE A 662 13.04 -13.03 5.28
C ILE A 662 12.09 -12.54 6.38
N ALA A 663 11.02 -13.28 6.68
CA ALA A 663 10.07 -12.94 7.73
C ALA A 663 10.65 -13.08 9.16
N GLN A 664 11.66 -13.92 9.38
CA GLN A 664 12.39 -14.03 10.66
C GLN A 664 13.45 -12.93 10.84
N GLU A 665 14.05 -12.43 9.76
CA GLU A 665 14.99 -11.29 9.79
C GLU A 665 14.28 -9.93 9.93
N SER A 666 12.98 -9.90 9.66
CA SER A 666 12.13 -8.70 9.75
C SER A 666 11.63 -8.40 11.16
N SER A 667 10.95 -7.26 11.33
CA SER A 667 10.26 -6.87 12.57
C SER A 667 9.20 -7.90 13.01
N LEU A 668 8.72 -7.76 14.26
CA LEU A 668 7.60 -8.53 14.83
C LEU A 668 6.32 -8.49 13.97
N GLU A 669 6.19 -7.53 13.05
CA GLU A 669 5.03 -7.38 12.17
C GLU A 669 4.91 -8.55 11.17
N ASN A 670 6.01 -9.23 10.86
CA ASN A 670 6.02 -10.39 9.95
C ASN A 670 5.73 -11.73 10.65
N GLN A 671 5.45 -11.73 11.95
CA GLN A 671 5.13 -12.95 12.75
C GLN A 671 3.97 -13.76 12.17
N TRP A 672 2.89 -13.09 11.72
CA TRP A 672 1.70 -13.75 11.20
C TRP A 672 1.95 -14.43 9.83
N ILE A 673 3.00 -14.04 9.10
CA ILE A 673 3.45 -14.75 7.88
C ILE A 673 3.96 -16.13 8.28
N LEU A 674 4.85 -16.20 9.29
CA LEU A 674 5.39 -17.45 9.82
C LEU A 674 4.27 -18.38 10.33
N GLU A 675 3.28 -17.82 11.03
CA GLU A 675 2.10 -18.59 11.46
C GLU A 675 1.31 -19.14 10.28
N ARG A 676 1.16 -18.35 9.20
CA ARG A 676 0.43 -18.76 8.02
C ARG A 676 1.17 -19.85 7.26
N ILE A 677 2.50 -19.79 7.21
CA ILE A 677 3.36 -20.87 6.70
C ILE A 677 3.19 -22.14 7.55
N ALA A 678 3.29 -22.04 8.87
CA ALA A 678 3.11 -23.19 9.77
C ALA A 678 1.76 -23.88 9.54
N LYS A 679 0.67 -23.10 9.44
CA LYS A 679 -0.72 -23.58 9.26
C LYS A 679 -1.04 -24.14 7.86
N ARG A 680 -0.13 -24.18 6.88
CA ARG A 680 -0.46 -24.75 5.55
C ARG A 680 -0.52 -26.29 5.62
N PRO A 681 -1.43 -26.95 4.87
CA PRO A 681 -1.45 -28.40 4.76
C PRO A 681 -0.15 -29.03 4.23
N ASN A 682 0.59 -28.32 3.37
CA ASN A 682 1.72 -28.85 2.59
C ASN A 682 3.12 -28.41 3.07
N THR A 683 3.23 -27.72 4.21
CA THR A 683 4.52 -27.30 4.79
C THR A 683 5.34 -28.55 5.14
N SER A 684 6.63 -28.59 4.78
CA SER A 684 7.48 -29.75 5.10
C SER A 684 7.78 -29.87 6.59
N ALA A 685 8.05 -31.10 7.06
CA ALA A 685 8.48 -31.35 8.43
C ALA A 685 9.74 -30.55 8.79
N ASP A 686 10.73 -30.50 7.89
CA ASP A 686 11.96 -29.72 8.09
C ASP A 686 11.69 -28.21 8.24
N LEU A 687 10.72 -27.66 7.50
CA LEU A 687 10.35 -26.24 7.64
C LEU A 687 9.58 -26.00 8.96
N LEU A 688 8.70 -26.91 9.38
CA LEU A 688 8.08 -26.80 10.71
C LEU A 688 9.12 -26.82 11.83
N ILE A 689 10.11 -27.72 11.74
CA ILE A 689 11.24 -27.80 12.69
C ILE A 689 12.05 -26.49 12.68
N GLN A 690 12.37 -25.93 11.50
CA GLN A 690 13.05 -24.62 11.41
C GLN A 690 12.24 -23.47 12.02
N LEU A 691 10.91 -23.51 11.93
CA LEU A 691 10.05 -22.49 12.51
C LEU A 691 10.01 -22.54 14.04
N THR A 692 10.19 -23.69 14.70
CA THR A 692 10.20 -23.76 16.18
C THR A 692 11.36 -22.99 16.80
N VAL A 693 12.50 -22.92 16.09
CA VAL A 693 13.77 -22.35 16.56
C VAL A 693 13.67 -20.89 17.05
N ASN A 694 12.77 -20.11 16.46
CA ASN A 694 12.52 -18.70 16.80
C ASN A 694 11.04 -18.43 17.12
N ALA A 695 10.27 -19.45 17.47
CA ALA A 695 8.82 -19.32 17.62
C ALA A 695 8.43 -18.55 18.89
N ASN A 696 7.66 -17.48 18.72
CA ASN A 696 6.94 -16.86 19.82
C ASN A 696 5.74 -17.75 20.24
N LYS A 697 5.00 -17.34 21.27
CA LYS A 697 3.81 -18.08 21.76
C LYS A 697 2.75 -18.33 20.66
N SER A 698 2.57 -17.40 19.72
CA SER A 698 1.57 -17.50 18.66
C SER A 698 2.01 -18.45 17.54
N LEU A 699 3.28 -18.40 17.13
CA LEU A 699 3.88 -19.32 16.18
C LEU A 699 3.97 -20.75 16.74
N MET A 700 4.32 -20.92 18.03
CA MET A 700 4.26 -22.24 18.69
C MET A 700 2.84 -22.81 18.66
N ALA A 701 1.83 -22.03 19.04
CA ALA A 701 0.43 -22.47 18.94
C ALA A 701 -0.01 -22.79 17.49
N ALA A 702 0.52 -22.04 16.51
CA ALA A 702 0.29 -22.32 15.09
C ALA A 702 0.89 -23.66 14.65
N ILE A 703 2.14 -23.97 15.04
CA ILE A 703 2.79 -25.25 14.74
C ILE A 703 2.10 -26.41 15.47
N GLN A 704 1.77 -26.24 16.76
CA GLN A 704 1.02 -27.22 17.56
C GLN A 704 -0.39 -27.50 17.02
N SER A 705 -1.00 -26.57 16.28
CA SER A 705 -2.30 -26.76 15.62
C SER A 705 -2.24 -27.54 14.30
N VAL A 706 -1.04 -27.85 13.80
CA VAL A 706 -0.87 -28.64 12.58
C VAL A 706 -1.17 -30.11 12.88
N ASP A 707 -2.03 -30.73 12.08
CA ASP A 707 -2.12 -32.19 12.06
C ASP A 707 -0.78 -32.77 11.54
N ILE A 708 0.00 -33.31 12.47
CA ILE A 708 1.28 -33.95 12.19
C ILE A 708 1.12 -35.40 11.74
N THR A 709 -0.06 -36.02 11.88
CA THR A 709 -0.26 -37.44 11.55
C THR A 709 -0.11 -37.74 10.05
N LYS A 710 -0.16 -36.71 9.22
CA LYS A 710 0.10 -36.76 7.77
C LYS A 710 1.59 -36.77 7.36
N TYR A 711 2.53 -36.62 8.29
CA TYR A 711 3.97 -36.80 8.03
C TYR A 711 4.42 -38.25 8.29
N ALA A 712 5.62 -38.63 7.86
CA ALA A 712 6.19 -39.94 8.19
C ALA A 712 6.46 -40.07 9.72
N ALA A 713 6.53 -41.29 10.26
CA ALA A 713 6.63 -41.50 11.71
C ALA A 713 7.93 -40.92 12.32
N ASP A 714 9.03 -40.95 11.57
CA ASP A 714 10.30 -40.31 11.92
C ASP A 714 10.22 -38.78 11.84
N GLU A 715 9.54 -38.24 10.83
CA GLU A 715 9.25 -36.79 10.75
C GLU A 715 8.38 -36.32 11.92
N GLN A 716 7.34 -37.08 12.29
CA GLN A 716 6.49 -36.81 13.46
C GLN A 716 7.30 -36.76 14.76
N ALA A 717 8.20 -37.72 14.95
CA ALA A 717 9.10 -37.75 16.09
C ALA A 717 10.03 -36.51 16.12
N ARG A 718 10.60 -36.14 14.96
CA ARG A 718 11.46 -34.94 14.83
C ARG A 718 10.71 -33.63 15.08
N ILE A 719 9.47 -33.49 14.61
CA ILE A 719 8.62 -32.31 14.89
C ILE A 719 8.27 -32.25 16.39
N THR A 720 7.91 -33.38 16.99
CA THR A 720 7.56 -33.48 18.41
C THR A 720 8.76 -33.13 19.30
N GLU A 721 9.95 -33.66 18.99
CA GLU A 721 11.20 -33.29 19.64
C GLU A 721 11.48 -31.79 19.49
N ALA A 722 11.39 -31.23 18.27
CA ALA A 722 11.65 -29.81 18.03
C ALA A 722 10.69 -28.86 18.78
N LEU A 723 9.43 -29.27 18.95
CA LEU A 723 8.45 -28.55 19.78
C LEU A 723 8.83 -28.59 21.26
N ALA A 724 9.18 -29.77 21.79
CA ALA A 724 9.63 -29.94 23.17
C ALA A 724 10.90 -29.12 23.47
N VAL A 725 11.87 -29.11 22.53
CA VAL A 725 13.08 -28.25 22.62
C VAL A 725 12.71 -26.77 22.71
N ALA A 726 11.77 -26.31 21.87
CA ALA A 726 11.37 -24.90 21.83
C ALA A 726 10.61 -24.47 23.10
N ASP A 727 9.70 -25.31 23.62
CA ASP A 727 8.99 -25.02 24.88
C ASP A 727 9.93 -25.04 26.10
N ALA A 728 10.92 -25.95 26.14
CA ALA A 728 11.98 -25.94 27.15
C ALA A 728 12.86 -24.69 27.07
N ARG A 729 13.33 -24.34 25.87
CA ARG A 729 14.17 -23.16 25.60
C ARG A 729 13.46 -21.87 25.98
N LYS A 730 12.17 -21.76 25.67
CA LYS A 730 11.32 -20.63 26.07
C LYS A 730 11.13 -20.56 27.59
N SER A 731 10.86 -21.69 28.24
CA SER A 731 10.74 -21.74 29.71
C SER A 731 12.03 -21.30 30.40
N ALA A 732 13.20 -21.63 29.84
CA ALA A 732 14.49 -21.13 30.30
C ALA A 732 14.65 -19.60 30.08
N ILE A 733 14.25 -19.07 28.92
CA ILE A 733 14.23 -17.62 28.64
C ILE A 733 13.35 -16.88 29.65
N ASP A 734 12.14 -17.38 29.91
CA ASP A 734 11.18 -16.76 30.83
C ASP A 734 11.73 -16.76 32.28
N LEU A 735 12.39 -17.84 32.71
CA LEU A 735 13.05 -17.94 34.02
C LEU A 735 14.20 -16.93 34.17
N ILE A 736 15.08 -16.81 33.17
CA ILE A 736 16.23 -15.90 33.19
C ILE A 736 15.78 -14.44 33.07
N THR A 737 14.74 -14.15 32.28
CA THR A 737 14.15 -12.82 32.20
C THR A 737 13.54 -12.42 33.55
N THR A 738 12.84 -13.34 34.21
CA THR A 738 12.32 -13.14 35.57
C THR A 738 13.44 -12.91 36.60
N TYR A 739 14.56 -13.64 36.49
CA TYR A 739 15.75 -13.42 37.31
C TYR A 739 16.34 -12.01 37.07
N LEU A 740 16.51 -11.61 35.81
CA LEU A 740 17.03 -10.29 35.44
C LEU A 740 16.13 -9.16 35.97
N ASP A 741 14.82 -9.24 35.78
CA ASP A 741 13.85 -8.26 36.27
C ASP A 741 13.85 -8.14 37.80
N LYS A 742 13.91 -9.26 38.51
CA LYS A 742 14.01 -9.30 39.98
C LYS A 742 15.28 -8.60 40.46
N ASN A 743 16.41 -8.85 39.81
CA ASN A 743 17.70 -8.25 40.17
C ASN A 743 17.82 -6.79 39.72
N ALA A 744 17.20 -6.39 38.61
CA ALA A 744 17.12 -4.99 38.18
C ALA A 744 16.35 -4.14 39.22
N LYS A 745 15.15 -4.59 39.62
CA LYS A 745 14.34 -3.95 40.68
C LYS A 745 15.07 -3.89 42.02
N ARG A 746 15.83 -4.94 42.35
CA ARG A 746 16.69 -4.96 43.54
C ARG A 746 17.83 -3.95 43.44
N THR A 747 18.53 -3.91 42.31
CA THR A 747 19.64 -2.98 42.04
C THR A 747 19.17 -1.53 42.15
N GLU A 748 18.02 -1.20 41.58
CA GLU A 748 17.40 0.11 41.68
C GLU A 748 17.04 0.47 43.14
N LYS A 749 16.38 -0.44 43.86
CA LYS A 749 15.93 -0.20 45.24
C LYS A 749 17.05 -0.16 46.28
N GLU A 750 18.06 -1.02 46.17
CA GLU A 750 19.12 -1.19 47.18
C GLU A 750 20.36 -0.34 46.88
N TYR A 751 20.65 0.00 45.61
CA TYR A 751 21.91 0.66 45.22
C TYR A 751 21.79 2.09 44.68
N ALA A 752 20.59 2.57 44.32
CA ALA A 752 20.41 3.99 43.95
C ALA A 752 20.88 5.01 45.02
N PRO A 753 20.72 4.78 46.35
CA PRO A 753 21.07 5.80 47.35
C PRO A 753 22.58 5.97 47.64
N THR A 754 23.44 5.03 47.26
CA THR A 754 24.83 4.92 47.78
C THR A 754 25.92 5.07 46.70
N PHE A 755 25.57 5.61 45.54
CA PHE A 755 26.35 5.53 44.28
C PHE A 755 27.78 6.12 44.27
N PHE A 756 28.24 6.77 45.35
CA PHE A 756 29.53 7.47 45.40
C PHE A 756 30.64 6.84 46.26
N THR A 757 30.40 5.74 46.97
CA THR A 757 31.47 5.11 47.81
C THR A 757 31.53 3.59 47.72
N ARG A 758 32.55 3.12 46.98
CA ARG A 758 33.22 1.81 47.06
C ARG A 758 32.31 0.56 46.87
N VAL A 759 32.32 0.00 45.66
CA VAL A 759 31.65 -1.27 45.32
C VAL A 759 32.08 -2.39 46.27
N MET A 760 31.13 -2.92 47.03
CA MET A 760 31.33 -4.02 47.99
C MET A 760 31.57 -5.36 47.27
N PRO A 761 32.28 -6.34 47.88
CA PRO A 761 32.51 -7.64 47.26
C PRO A 761 31.23 -8.37 46.81
N GLY A 762 30.13 -8.25 47.55
CA GLY A 762 28.83 -8.83 47.16
C GLY A 762 28.26 -8.27 45.85
N GLN A 763 28.36 -6.95 45.66
CA GLN A 763 27.89 -6.27 44.43
C GLN A 763 28.66 -6.73 43.18
N LYS A 764 29.92 -7.14 43.33
CA LYS A 764 30.68 -7.75 42.23
C LYS A 764 30.13 -9.12 41.83
N LYS A 765 29.79 -9.98 42.81
CA LYS A 765 29.19 -11.32 42.57
C LYS A 765 27.83 -11.18 41.86
N GLU A 766 27.03 -10.20 42.26
CA GLU A 766 25.71 -9.93 41.66
C GLU A 766 25.82 -9.34 40.24
N MET A 767 26.69 -8.35 40.01
CA MET A 767 26.96 -7.80 38.67
C MET A 767 27.53 -8.86 37.70
N SER A 768 28.42 -9.74 38.18
CA SER A 768 28.89 -10.89 37.40
C SER A 768 27.77 -11.88 37.07
N SER A 769 26.77 -12.03 37.95
CA SER A 769 25.59 -12.87 37.69
C SER A 769 24.65 -12.25 36.64
N ILE A 770 24.46 -10.92 36.67
CA ILE A 770 23.66 -10.21 35.67
C ILE A 770 24.30 -10.29 34.29
N ASN A 771 25.62 -10.11 34.19
CA ASN A 771 26.33 -10.27 32.92
C ASN A 771 26.22 -11.71 32.39
N ALA A 772 26.50 -12.71 33.24
CA ALA A 772 26.37 -14.12 32.88
C ALA A 772 24.93 -14.51 32.47
N ALA A 773 23.91 -13.90 33.09
CA ALA A 773 22.51 -14.07 32.72
C ALA A 773 22.19 -13.44 31.35
N ASN A 774 22.79 -12.29 31.01
CA ASN A 774 22.65 -11.65 29.69
C ASN A 774 23.38 -12.45 28.59
N ASP A 775 24.57 -12.97 28.88
CA ASP A 775 25.32 -13.84 27.96
C ASP A 775 24.51 -15.12 27.67
N LEU A 776 23.98 -15.75 28.72
CA LEU A 776 23.11 -16.93 28.62
C LEU A 776 21.79 -16.62 27.89
N LEU A 777 21.17 -15.46 28.14
CA LEU A 777 19.97 -15.02 27.43
C LEU A 777 20.25 -14.76 25.94
N THR A 778 21.48 -14.34 25.60
CA THR A 778 21.92 -14.15 24.21
C THR A 778 22.09 -15.49 23.52
N GLU A 779 22.74 -16.48 24.17
CA GLU A 779 22.88 -17.82 23.60
C GLU A 779 21.53 -18.56 23.55
N LEU A 780 20.65 -18.39 24.53
CA LEU A 780 19.27 -18.89 24.45
C LEU A 780 18.42 -18.18 23.39
N LYS A 781 18.81 -17.00 22.91
CA LYS A 781 18.19 -16.34 21.75
C LYS A 781 18.88 -16.71 20.42
N ASN A 782 20.06 -17.30 20.44
CA ASN A 782 20.77 -17.74 19.25
C ASN A 782 20.05 -18.93 18.57
N PRO A 783 19.50 -18.77 17.35
CA PRO A 783 18.80 -19.85 16.65
C PRO A 783 19.70 -21.05 16.31
N LYS A 784 21.03 -20.87 16.30
CA LYS A 784 21.98 -21.93 15.97
C LYS A 784 22.43 -22.73 17.21
N ALA A 785 22.00 -22.34 18.41
CA ALA A 785 22.30 -23.06 19.63
C ALA A 785 21.55 -24.40 19.65
N THR A 786 22.28 -25.51 19.72
CA THR A 786 21.70 -26.85 19.87
C THR A 786 21.42 -27.12 21.35
N GLN A 787 20.61 -28.13 21.68
CA GLN A 787 20.46 -28.57 23.07
C GLN A 787 21.82 -28.86 23.73
N PHE A 788 22.76 -29.47 22.98
CA PHE A 788 24.10 -29.77 23.48
C PHE A 788 24.98 -28.51 23.66
N SER A 789 24.92 -27.52 22.77
CA SER A 789 25.68 -26.26 22.98
C SER A 789 25.11 -25.46 24.16
N LEU A 790 23.80 -25.47 24.34
CA LEU A 790 23.14 -24.91 25.51
C LEU A 790 23.58 -25.65 26.80
N LEU A 791 23.56 -26.99 26.82
CA LEU A 791 24.02 -27.79 27.96
C LEU A 791 25.49 -27.53 28.31
N ASP A 792 26.38 -27.45 27.32
CA ASP A 792 27.79 -27.07 27.53
C ASP A 792 27.88 -25.66 28.15
N HIS A 793 27.06 -24.70 27.71
CA HIS A 793 27.00 -23.35 28.26
C HIS A 793 26.48 -23.31 29.70
N PHE A 794 25.41 -24.07 30.03
CA PHE A 794 24.91 -24.19 31.41
C PHE A 794 25.95 -24.85 32.33
N ASN A 795 26.63 -25.90 31.87
CA ASN A 795 27.69 -26.57 32.63
C ASN A 795 28.89 -25.63 32.87
N TRP A 796 29.27 -24.80 31.89
CA TRP A 796 30.27 -23.75 32.07
C TRP A 796 29.84 -22.73 33.14
N LEU A 797 28.60 -22.25 33.09
CA LEU A 797 28.05 -21.28 34.05
C LEU A 797 28.01 -21.82 35.49
N LEU A 798 27.69 -23.10 35.69
CA LEU A 798 27.75 -23.74 37.01
C LEU A 798 29.16 -23.78 37.59
N GLY A 799 30.17 -23.92 36.72
CA GLY A 799 31.59 -23.86 37.07
C GLY A 799 32.08 -22.46 37.46
N VAL A 800 31.34 -21.39 37.16
CA VAL A 800 31.75 -20.03 37.54
C VAL A 800 31.64 -19.85 39.06
N THR A 801 32.75 -19.55 39.71
CA THR A 801 32.84 -19.37 41.18
C THR A 801 32.27 -18.02 41.64
N ASN A 802 32.20 -17.03 40.74
CA ASN A 802 31.84 -15.64 41.04
C ASN A 802 30.39 -15.25 40.70
N VAL A 803 29.47 -16.22 40.55
CA VAL A 803 28.02 -15.95 40.36
C VAL A 803 27.22 -16.36 41.60
N SER A 804 26.13 -15.64 41.85
CA SER A 804 25.20 -15.81 42.97
C SER A 804 24.57 -17.20 42.99
N ASP A 805 24.21 -17.66 44.19
CA ASP A 805 23.66 -19.00 44.37
C ASP A 805 22.21 -19.07 43.83
N ASP A 806 21.47 -17.94 43.89
CA ASP A 806 20.21 -17.72 43.15
C ASP A 806 20.38 -17.91 41.63
N PHE A 807 21.46 -17.40 41.03
CA PHE A 807 21.72 -17.60 39.60
C PHE A 807 22.09 -19.05 39.29
N LYS A 808 22.87 -19.71 40.16
CA LYS A 808 23.17 -21.14 40.00
C LYS A 808 21.91 -21.99 40.04
N ASN A 809 20.98 -21.70 40.95
CA ASN A 809 19.68 -22.37 41.00
C ASN A 809 18.84 -22.09 39.74
N CYS A 810 18.84 -20.85 39.23
CA CYS A 810 18.23 -20.53 37.94
C CYS A 810 18.82 -21.36 36.79
N VAL A 811 20.15 -21.47 36.73
CA VAL A 811 20.87 -22.28 35.73
C VAL A 811 20.58 -23.77 35.87
N ILE A 812 20.53 -24.32 37.09
CA ILE A 812 20.15 -25.72 37.35
C ILE A 812 18.73 -25.98 36.82
N ASN A 813 17.78 -25.10 37.13
CA ASN A 813 16.39 -25.23 36.68
C ASN A 813 16.27 -25.17 35.15
N CYS A 814 16.93 -24.21 34.49
CA CYS A 814 16.99 -24.17 33.02
C CYS A 814 17.59 -25.44 32.41
N ARG A 815 18.62 -26.00 33.05
CA ARG A 815 19.29 -27.23 32.61
C ARG A 815 18.40 -28.47 32.80
N GLY A 816 17.73 -28.60 33.94
CA GLY A 816 16.76 -29.67 34.22
C GLY A 816 15.56 -29.64 33.27
N ILE A 817 15.04 -28.44 32.98
CA ILE A 817 14.01 -28.24 31.95
C ILE A 817 14.47 -28.81 30.60
N LEU A 818 15.70 -28.55 30.15
CA LEU A 818 16.21 -29.12 28.90
C LEU A 818 16.41 -30.63 28.97
N PHE A 819 17.00 -31.16 30.05
CA PHE A 819 17.17 -32.61 30.22
C PHE A 819 15.85 -33.37 30.23
N SER A 820 14.79 -32.80 30.83
CA SER A 820 13.46 -33.42 30.90
C SER A 820 12.81 -33.67 29.53
N GLN A 821 13.26 -32.96 28.49
CA GLN A 821 12.74 -33.08 27.13
C GLN A 821 13.66 -33.89 26.18
N MET A 822 14.76 -34.46 26.68
CA MET A 822 15.70 -35.22 25.86
C MET A 822 15.47 -36.73 26.01
N PRO A 823 15.48 -37.51 24.90
CA PRO A 823 15.47 -38.96 24.96
C PRO A 823 16.66 -39.50 25.77
N GLU A 824 16.41 -40.50 26.62
CA GLU A 824 17.40 -41.12 27.52
C GLU A 824 18.67 -41.55 26.77
N GLU A 825 18.53 -42.17 25.59
CA GLU A 825 19.63 -42.55 24.70
C GLU A 825 20.50 -41.36 24.28
N LYS A 826 19.91 -40.19 23.99
CA LYS A 826 20.68 -38.97 23.62
C LYS A 826 21.45 -38.40 24.81
N ILE A 827 20.89 -38.52 26.02
CA ILE A 827 21.57 -38.12 27.26
C ILE A 827 22.75 -39.06 27.53
N GLU A 828 22.57 -40.37 27.41
CA GLU A 828 23.64 -41.35 27.57
C GLU A 828 24.77 -41.15 26.56
N ASN A 829 24.42 -40.94 25.28
CA ASN A 829 25.41 -40.66 24.22
C ASN A 829 26.21 -39.39 24.53
N TYR A 830 25.56 -38.27 24.85
CA TYR A 830 26.25 -37.02 25.22
C TYR A 830 27.16 -37.16 26.45
N LEU A 831 26.70 -37.86 27.49
CA LEU A 831 27.53 -38.14 28.67
C LEU A 831 28.73 -39.04 28.33
N SER A 832 28.57 -39.98 27.39
CA SER A 832 29.65 -40.86 26.94
C SER A 832 30.70 -40.12 26.10
N GLU A 833 30.27 -39.27 25.16
CA GLU A 833 31.15 -38.47 24.29
C GLU A 833 31.98 -37.44 25.08
N ASN A 834 31.42 -36.94 26.19
CA ASN A 834 32.06 -35.93 27.03
C ASN A 834 32.77 -36.49 28.28
N ARG A 835 32.98 -37.81 28.36
CA ARG A 835 33.78 -38.47 29.43
C ARG A 835 35.20 -37.92 29.62
N GLY A 836 35.77 -37.30 28.58
CA GLY A 836 37.07 -36.63 28.68
C GLY A 836 37.03 -35.17 29.15
N LYS A 837 35.84 -34.53 29.19
CA LYS A 837 35.66 -33.12 29.61
C LYS A 837 35.15 -32.98 31.05
N TYR A 838 34.39 -33.98 31.52
CA TYR A 838 33.79 -33.99 32.85
C TYR A 838 34.42 -35.10 33.71
N SER A 839 34.53 -34.90 35.03
CA SER A 839 34.99 -35.96 35.92
C SER A 839 33.96 -37.10 36.01
N GLU A 840 34.40 -38.34 36.23
CA GLU A 840 33.46 -39.47 36.39
C GLU A 840 32.50 -39.22 37.56
N ASP A 841 32.94 -38.53 38.62
CA ASP A 841 32.08 -38.06 39.71
C ASP A 841 30.99 -37.09 39.23
N PHE A 842 31.31 -36.12 38.36
CA PHE A 842 30.32 -35.23 37.77
C PHE A 842 29.33 -36.02 36.90
N ILE A 843 29.80 -36.97 36.10
CA ILE A 843 28.94 -37.82 35.25
C ILE A 843 28.02 -38.71 36.10
N ASN A 844 28.53 -39.25 37.21
CA ASN A 844 27.74 -40.01 38.16
C ASN A 844 26.71 -39.13 38.89
N VAL A 845 27.07 -37.89 39.26
CA VAL A 845 26.11 -36.90 39.78
C VAL A 845 25.06 -36.54 38.74
N MET A 846 25.44 -36.35 37.46
CA MET A 846 24.49 -36.12 36.37
C MET A 846 23.51 -37.27 36.20
N LYS A 847 23.99 -38.52 36.21
CA LYS A 847 23.13 -39.72 36.13
C LYS A 847 22.24 -39.89 37.35
N GLN A 848 22.76 -39.68 38.56
CA GLN A 848 21.95 -39.72 39.80
C GLN A 848 20.92 -38.59 39.86
N GLN A 849 21.26 -37.40 39.40
CA GLN A 849 20.35 -36.26 39.36
C GLN A 849 19.26 -36.46 38.30
N PHE A 850 19.60 -36.99 37.12
CA PHE A 850 18.61 -37.40 36.12
C PHE A 850 17.67 -38.49 36.66
N GLU A 851 18.18 -39.55 37.28
CA GLU A 851 17.36 -40.56 37.94
C GLU A 851 16.53 -39.99 39.10
N LYS A 852 17.00 -38.98 39.84
CA LYS A 852 16.19 -38.30 40.88
C LYS A 852 15.06 -37.48 40.26
N GLU A 853 15.36 -36.68 39.24
CA GLU A 853 14.41 -35.85 38.50
C GLU A 853 13.37 -36.70 37.71
N LYS A 854 13.69 -37.96 37.40
CA LYS A 854 12.79 -38.98 36.83
C LYS A 854 11.71 -39.47 37.81
N TRP A 855 11.96 -39.39 39.12
CA TRP A 855 11.03 -39.83 40.18
C TRP A 855 10.33 -38.67 40.90
N GLU A 856 10.94 -37.49 40.94
CA GLU A 856 10.34 -36.27 41.49
C GLU A 856 9.67 -35.45 40.37
N ASN A 857 8.45 -35.84 39.96
CA ASN A 857 7.53 -34.94 39.26
C ASN A 857 7.16 -33.79 40.21
N ILE A 858 7.93 -32.70 40.17
CA ILE A 858 7.72 -31.52 41.01
C ILE A 858 6.43 -30.83 40.57
N GLU A 859 5.38 -30.91 41.39
CA GLU A 859 4.29 -29.93 41.31
C GLU A 859 4.86 -28.55 41.64
N LEU A 860 4.42 -27.53 40.89
CA LEU A 860 4.90 -26.14 41.01
C LEU A 860 4.66 -25.51 42.41
N SER A 861 3.94 -26.20 43.30
CA SER A 861 3.74 -25.88 44.72
C SER A 861 4.98 -26.09 45.60
N ASP A 862 5.90 -26.98 45.21
CA ASP A 862 6.87 -27.57 46.15
C ASP A 862 8.24 -26.85 46.15
N LEU A 863 8.32 -25.65 45.55
CA LEU A 863 9.51 -24.81 45.60
C LEU A 863 9.65 -24.11 46.97
N PRO A 864 10.80 -24.23 47.67
CA PRO A 864 10.98 -23.67 48.99
C PRO A 864 11.07 -22.12 48.93
N GLY A 865 10.02 -21.46 49.42
CA GLY A 865 9.94 -19.99 49.45
C GLY A 865 8.57 -19.40 49.79
N THR A 866 7.50 -20.20 49.82
CA THR A 866 6.18 -19.80 50.30
C THR A 866 6.18 -19.67 51.84
N PRO A 867 5.74 -18.53 52.42
CA PRO A 867 5.74 -18.37 53.87
C PRO A 867 4.70 -19.28 54.56
N GLU A 868 5.16 -20.17 55.43
CA GLU A 868 4.29 -20.94 56.34
C GLU A 868 3.58 -20.02 57.35
N ARG A 869 2.44 -19.43 56.95
CA ARG A 869 1.43 -18.94 57.90
C ARG A 869 0.06 -18.79 57.23
N ILE A 870 -0.71 -19.87 57.25
CA ILE A 870 -2.11 -19.97 57.72
C ILE A 870 -2.48 -21.45 57.69
N THR A 871 -2.45 -22.10 58.86
CA THR A 871 -2.99 -23.45 59.06
C THR A 871 -4.39 -23.34 59.64
N SER A 872 -5.43 -23.55 58.83
CA SER A 872 -6.71 -24.22 59.20
C SER A 872 -7.83 -24.02 58.16
N ALA A 873 -8.06 -25.03 57.30
CA ALA A 873 -9.39 -25.53 56.91
C ALA A 873 -9.30 -26.64 55.82
N THR A 874 -9.57 -27.88 56.23
CA THR A 874 -10.28 -28.99 55.55
C THR A 874 -10.12 -29.23 54.02
N PRO A 875 -9.77 -30.47 53.58
CA PRO A 875 -9.60 -30.81 52.16
C PRO A 875 -10.89 -31.26 51.45
N ALA A 876 -11.07 -30.88 50.17
CA ALA A 876 -12.01 -31.57 49.26
C ALA A 876 -11.72 -31.34 47.75
N ARG A 877 -11.56 -32.47 47.05
CA ARG A 877 -11.78 -32.72 45.59
C ARG A 877 -10.76 -32.22 44.54
N LYS A 878 -10.04 -33.22 44.00
CA LYS A 878 -9.85 -33.57 42.58
C LYS A 878 -9.97 -32.46 41.54
#